data_AF-A0A142Y4T7-F1
#
_entry.id   AF-A0A142Y4T7-F1
#
_cell.length_a   1.000
_cell.length_b   1.000
_cell.length_c   1.000
_cell.angle_alpha   90.00
_cell.angle_beta   90.00
_cell.angle_gamma   90.00
#
_symmetry.space_group_name_H-M   'P 1'
#
loop_
_entity.id
_entity.type
_entity.pdbx_description
1 polymer ?
#
loop_
_entity_poly.entity_id
_entity_poly.type
_entity_poly.pdbx_seq_one_letter_code
_entity_poly.pdbx_strand_id
1 'polypeptide(L)'
;MKPRALRVALAWSRLASVFALALLGLSALSRADDTLRIHQDRIELRSRDSRVQLLVDRSLATGEKVDATRDVQWDVAPAELGKIDATGLIVPQQSGNGTITARSADGASHSIPITVAFPDEEPLINFANQVVPIFTKYGCNGGGCHGKMAGQNGFRLSLLGFEPREDFEHLVRESRGRRLFPASPDASLLLQKSVGTVPHGGGQRMEMDSHEYRILRRWISQAMPYGDENEKKVASIEVIPAASRLQRGASQQLSVIATYVDGQKEDISRTVQYESNNLDMAEVSATGLVQLRDMAGEVSVMARYQGKVAVFRASIPLGTAIDRWPEERNSLDSAVFAKLRALGIPPSEPCDDATFLRRVTLDIAGRLPTLHEIRSSQGAPREQIVDRLLESDDYAYHFAGKWSAILRNRHTGEDTRYGAFAFHDWLVDSFRSNKPYSQFVRELLTASGSPQVDPAVIWYRQVNNTESRIEDAAQLFLGQRMQCARCHHHPYEKWGQQDYFQMAAFFSKVERRDGLSPQEPRFVSRLGDVAAKHPKSGQALPASGLDAPPLQLPPDADPREAFADWMTEKDNPFFAKSVANRYWKHFFGRALIEPEDDLRVTNPPSNPELMDALANELIQSKFDLKHLIRTICNSSTYQLSENANAENLRDSNCYSRYYPKRLPAELLLDAIDDVTASRSGFEGMPAGTRAIQLPDTSFQSYFLTVFGRPESATSCECERTTASNLAQSLHLMNSKEMHTKLSAAGNRLSIWSEIPPPNEAKSPAEVIREKGLANISELYLLALSREPTPSEQTAALEYLLGRQDRLREAYEDLTWSVLNSKEFLFNH
;
A
#
# COMPACT_ATOMS: atom_id res chain seq x y z
N MET A 1 -20.03 -70.26 -55.00
CA MET A 1 -21.41 -70.59 -54.60
C MET A 1 -21.51 -70.50 -53.07
N LYS A 2 -22.47 -69.74 -52.51
CA LYS A 2 -22.79 -69.66 -51.06
C LYS A 2 -23.15 -71.06 -50.50
N PRO A 3 -23.27 -71.33 -49.16
CA PRO A 3 -23.43 -70.43 -48.00
C PRO A 3 -22.53 -70.77 -46.77
N ARG A 4 -22.25 -69.92 -45.77
CA ARG A 4 -23.10 -69.28 -44.73
C ARG A 4 -23.90 -70.26 -43.84
N ALA A 5 -23.23 -70.86 -42.86
CA ALA A 5 -23.71 -71.11 -41.48
C ALA A 5 -22.58 -71.84 -40.71
N LEU A 6 -22.48 -71.65 -39.40
CA LEU A 6 -21.43 -72.19 -38.50
C LEU A 6 -20.04 -71.54 -38.60
N ARG A 7 -19.89 -70.31 -38.07
CA ARG A 7 -18.63 -69.87 -37.40
C ARG A 7 -18.78 -68.57 -36.59
N VAL A 8 -19.94 -68.33 -35.97
CA VAL A 8 -20.15 -67.16 -35.08
C VAL A 8 -20.53 -67.56 -33.63
N ALA A 9 -20.74 -68.85 -33.34
CA ALA A 9 -21.26 -69.27 -32.03
C ALA A 9 -20.21 -69.72 -30.99
N LEU A 10 -18.89 -69.54 -31.22
CA LEU A 10 -17.85 -70.03 -30.28
C LEU A 10 -16.79 -69.01 -29.85
N ALA A 11 -16.96 -67.73 -30.18
CA ALA A 11 -16.06 -66.66 -29.70
C ALA A 11 -16.64 -65.84 -28.52
N TRP A 12 -17.88 -66.10 -28.10
CA TRP A 12 -18.60 -65.28 -27.11
C TRP A 12 -18.77 -65.94 -25.73
N SER A 13 -18.12 -67.07 -25.46
CA SER A 13 -18.25 -67.78 -24.17
C SER A 13 -16.97 -67.84 -23.33
N ARG A 14 -15.85 -67.26 -23.79
CA ARG A 14 -14.59 -67.20 -23.03
C ARG A 14 -14.17 -65.78 -22.57
N LEU A 15 -14.94 -64.75 -22.89
CA LEU A 15 -14.73 -63.38 -22.41
C LEU A 15 -15.57 -63.00 -21.17
N ALA A 16 -16.54 -63.84 -20.79
CA ALA A 16 -17.44 -63.54 -19.66
C ALA A 16 -16.89 -63.96 -18.27
N SER A 17 -15.82 -64.76 -18.21
CA SER A 17 -15.31 -65.30 -16.92
C SER A 17 -14.02 -64.64 -16.42
N VAL A 18 -13.42 -63.72 -17.18
CA VAL A 18 -12.28 -62.89 -16.73
C VAL A 18 -12.75 -61.49 -16.30
N PHE A 19 -13.95 -61.05 -16.70
CA PHE A 19 -14.54 -59.79 -16.26
C PHE A 19 -15.22 -59.85 -14.88
N ALA A 20 -15.53 -61.05 -14.37
CA ALA A 20 -16.25 -61.22 -13.09
C ALA A 20 -15.33 -61.27 -11.85
N LEU A 21 -14.00 -61.38 -12.00
CA LEU A 21 -13.04 -61.35 -10.89
C LEU A 21 -12.20 -60.06 -10.80
N ALA A 22 -12.30 -59.15 -11.77
CA ALA A 22 -11.74 -57.80 -11.67
C ALA A 22 -12.75 -56.77 -11.09
N LEU A 23 -14.01 -57.17 -10.92
CA LEU A 23 -15.10 -56.36 -10.36
C LEU A 23 -15.33 -56.58 -8.85
N LEU A 24 -14.47 -57.34 -8.19
CA LEU A 24 -14.49 -57.57 -6.73
C LEU A 24 -13.19 -57.11 -6.03
N GLY A 25 -12.31 -56.38 -6.73
CA GLY A 25 -11.04 -55.87 -6.21
C GLY A 25 -10.86 -54.34 -6.34
N LEU A 26 -11.91 -53.60 -6.70
CA LEU A 26 -11.89 -52.14 -6.89
C LEU A 26 -13.05 -51.47 -6.13
N SER A 27 -13.30 -51.94 -4.91
CA SER A 27 -14.21 -51.31 -3.96
C SER A 27 -13.52 -51.13 -2.61
N ALA A 28 -12.34 -50.50 -2.62
CA ALA A 28 -11.70 -49.92 -1.44
C ALA A 28 -10.63 -48.89 -1.83
N LEU A 29 -10.95 -47.98 -2.76
CA LEU A 29 -10.38 -46.64 -2.68
C LEU A 29 -11.45 -45.82 -1.97
N SER A 30 -11.23 -45.57 -0.67
CA SER A 30 -12.09 -44.68 0.12
C SER A 30 -12.24 -43.36 -0.65
N ARG A 31 -13.43 -43.11 -1.18
CA ARG A 31 -13.86 -41.74 -1.44
C ARG A 31 -13.69 -41.02 -0.10
N ALA A 32 -12.85 -40.00 -0.05
CA ALA A 32 -12.89 -39.09 1.07
C ALA A 32 -14.29 -38.47 1.04
N ASP A 33 -15.16 -38.91 1.95
CA ASP A 33 -16.51 -38.36 2.05
C ASP A 33 -16.40 -36.87 2.41
N ASP A 34 -17.24 -36.04 1.78
CA ASP A 34 -17.33 -34.63 2.14
C ASP A 34 -17.65 -34.54 3.64
N THR A 35 -16.79 -33.88 4.41
CA THR A 35 -16.97 -33.75 5.87
C THR A 35 -17.44 -32.36 6.22
N LEU A 36 -18.41 -32.30 7.12
CA LEU A 36 -18.95 -31.08 7.67
C LEU A 36 -18.34 -30.86 9.06
N ARG A 37 -17.90 -29.64 9.37
CA ARG A 37 -17.34 -29.29 10.68
C ARG A 37 -17.82 -27.92 11.11
N ILE A 38 -18.36 -27.83 12.33
CA ILE A 38 -18.57 -26.55 13.00
C ILE A 38 -17.20 -26.07 13.50
N HIS A 39 -16.84 -24.82 13.21
CA HIS A 39 -15.50 -24.31 13.51
C HIS A 39 -15.23 -24.26 15.02
N GLN A 40 -16.24 -23.90 15.83
CA GLN A 40 -16.14 -23.88 17.29
C GLN A 40 -16.23 -25.29 17.87
N ASP A 41 -15.36 -25.64 18.81
CA ASP A 41 -15.41 -26.97 19.46
C ASP A 41 -16.45 -27.05 20.60
N ARG A 42 -16.87 -25.92 21.16
CA ARG A 42 -17.91 -25.79 22.20
C ARG A 42 -18.45 -24.36 22.26
N ILE A 43 -19.64 -24.18 22.82
CA ILE A 43 -20.27 -22.87 23.02
C ILE A 43 -20.63 -22.66 24.49
N GLU A 44 -20.28 -21.48 25.03
CA GLU A 44 -20.69 -21.05 26.37
C GLU A 44 -21.38 -19.68 26.28
N LEU A 45 -22.66 -19.62 26.65
CA LEU A 45 -23.46 -18.39 26.64
C LEU A 45 -23.78 -18.00 28.09
N ARG A 46 -23.18 -16.89 28.54
CA ARG A 46 -23.20 -16.47 29.96
C ARG A 46 -24.19 -15.35 30.26
N SER A 47 -24.86 -14.81 29.24
CA SER A 47 -25.89 -13.78 29.42
C SER A 47 -26.98 -13.90 28.35
N ARG A 48 -28.12 -13.25 28.59
CA ARG A 48 -29.21 -13.14 27.61
C ARG A 48 -28.80 -12.33 26.36
N ASP A 49 -27.71 -11.57 26.47
CA ASP A 49 -27.16 -10.75 25.39
C ASP A 49 -26.03 -11.45 24.64
N SER A 50 -25.52 -12.58 25.15
CA SER A 50 -24.52 -13.37 24.44
C SER A 50 -25.02 -13.73 23.04
N ARG A 51 -24.20 -13.45 22.04
CA ARG A 51 -24.42 -13.82 20.64
C ARG A 51 -23.17 -14.54 20.19
N VAL A 52 -23.32 -15.65 19.47
CA VAL A 52 -22.19 -16.30 18.81
C VAL A 52 -22.54 -16.54 17.35
N GLN A 53 -21.60 -16.21 16.47
CA GLN A 53 -21.68 -16.49 15.05
C GLN A 53 -21.03 -17.85 14.80
N LEU A 54 -21.85 -18.89 14.65
CA LEU A 54 -21.38 -20.21 14.27
C LEU A 54 -20.89 -20.18 12.82
N LEU A 55 -19.81 -20.90 12.56
CA LEU A 55 -19.25 -21.08 11.22
C LEU A 55 -19.20 -22.58 10.91
N VAL A 56 -19.48 -22.94 9.67
CA VAL A 56 -19.39 -24.33 9.20
C VAL A 56 -18.50 -24.40 7.98
N ASP A 57 -17.46 -25.22 8.09
CA ASP A 57 -16.63 -25.60 6.96
C ASP A 57 -17.14 -26.93 6.38
N ARG A 58 -17.24 -26.99 5.06
CA ARG A 58 -17.38 -28.24 4.31
C ARG A 58 -16.07 -28.52 3.59
N SER A 59 -15.45 -29.66 3.91
CA SER A 59 -14.28 -30.14 3.17
C SER A 59 -14.77 -30.95 1.97
N LEU A 60 -14.49 -30.47 0.76
CA LEU A 60 -14.81 -31.15 -0.48
C LEU A 60 -13.85 -32.31 -0.74
N ALA A 61 -14.25 -33.27 -1.57
CA ALA A 61 -13.38 -34.37 -2.01
C ALA A 61 -12.06 -33.92 -2.67
N THR A 62 -11.97 -32.67 -3.15
CA THR A 62 -10.74 -32.04 -3.67
C THR A 62 -9.76 -31.61 -2.57
N GLY A 63 -10.17 -31.67 -1.30
CA GLY A 63 -9.45 -31.14 -0.14
C GLY A 63 -9.69 -29.65 0.11
N GLU A 64 -10.42 -28.96 -0.78
CA GLU A 64 -10.80 -27.55 -0.60
C GLU A 64 -11.86 -27.42 0.49
N LYS A 65 -11.72 -26.38 1.33
CA LYS A 65 -12.74 -26.03 2.33
C LYS A 65 -13.58 -24.89 1.80
N VAL A 66 -14.90 -25.05 1.87
CA VAL A 66 -15.87 -24.02 1.52
C VAL A 66 -16.75 -23.71 2.72
N ASP A 67 -17.19 -22.47 2.81
CA ASP A 67 -18.19 -22.06 3.80
C ASP A 67 -19.53 -22.74 3.48
N ALA A 68 -20.07 -23.46 4.46
CA ALA A 68 -21.39 -24.09 4.39
C ALA A 68 -22.34 -23.58 5.50
N THR A 69 -22.00 -22.49 6.17
CA THR A 69 -22.72 -21.93 7.33
C THR A 69 -24.20 -21.66 7.00
N ARG A 70 -24.47 -21.24 5.76
CA ARG A 70 -25.81 -20.93 5.26
C ARG A 70 -26.48 -22.08 4.50
N ASP A 71 -25.74 -23.17 4.29
CA ASP A 71 -26.19 -24.36 3.54
C ASP A 71 -26.57 -25.53 4.46
N VAL A 72 -26.52 -25.30 5.77
CA VAL A 72 -26.91 -26.29 6.79
C VAL A 72 -28.23 -25.92 7.47
N GLN A 73 -28.91 -26.95 7.95
CA GLN A 73 -29.97 -26.84 8.93
C GLN A 73 -29.37 -26.93 10.33
N TRP A 74 -29.78 -26.02 11.19
CA TRP A 74 -29.34 -25.93 12.57
C TRP A 74 -30.37 -26.53 13.52
N ASP A 75 -29.89 -27.32 14.48
CA ASP A 75 -30.68 -27.87 15.58
C ASP A 75 -29.99 -27.59 16.92
N VAL A 76 -30.77 -27.30 17.95
CA VAL A 76 -30.30 -27.15 19.33
C VAL A 76 -31.14 -28.07 20.22
N ALA A 77 -30.48 -28.92 20.98
CA ALA A 77 -31.13 -29.88 21.86
C ALA A 77 -30.63 -29.71 23.31
N PRO A 78 -31.49 -29.43 24.30
CA PRO A 78 -32.93 -29.11 24.16
C PRO A 78 -33.21 -27.79 23.42
N ALA A 79 -34.37 -27.72 22.73
CA ALA A 79 -34.74 -26.57 21.88
C ALA A 79 -34.95 -25.28 22.69
N GLU A 80 -35.22 -25.41 23.98
CA GLU A 80 -35.41 -24.29 24.91
C GLU A 80 -34.11 -23.56 25.24
N LEU A 81 -32.93 -24.15 24.97
CA LEU A 81 -31.64 -23.53 25.25
C LEU A 81 -31.39 -22.29 24.40
N GLY A 82 -31.80 -22.31 23.13
CA GLY A 82 -31.51 -21.22 22.20
C GLY A 82 -32.05 -21.47 20.81
N LYS A 83 -32.09 -20.40 20.01
CA LYS A 83 -32.45 -20.44 18.58
C LYS A 83 -31.24 -20.08 17.75
N ILE A 84 -31.03 -20.83 16.65
CA ILE A 84 -30.04 -20.52 15.64
C ILE A 84 -30.78 -20.10 14.37
N ASP A 85 -30.44 -18.95 13.80
CA ASP A 85 -31.02 -18.53 12.53
C ASP A 85 -30.26 -19.12 11.31
N ALA A 86 -30.79 -18.90 10.11
CA ALA A 86 -30.18 -19.40 8.87
C ALA A 86 -28.78 -18.79 8.58
N THR A 87 -28.38 -17.74 9.29
CA THR A 87 -27.05 -17.15 9.17
C THR A 87 -26.04 -17.77 10.15
N GLY A 88 -26.46 -18.71 11.01
CA GLY A 88 -25.61 -19.32 12.04
C GLY A 88 -25.52 -18.53 13.35
N LEU A 89 -26.36 -17.51 13.55
CA LEU A 89 -26.37 -16.74 14.80
C LEU A 89 -27.15 -17.48 15.88
N ILE A 90 -26.50 -17.81 16.99
CA ILE A 90 -27.19 -18.36 18.17
C ILE A 90 -27.62 -17.27 19.14
N VAL A 91 -28.89 -17.34 19.56
CA VAL A 91 -29.50 -16.48 20.59
C VAL A 91 -29.98 -17.37 21.76
N PRO A 92 -29.43 -17.20 22.98
CA PRO A 92 -29.81 -18.02 24.12
C PRO A 92 -31.21 -17.70 24.63
N GLN A 93 -31.91 -18.71 25.15
CA GLN A 93 -33.29 -18.61 25.65
C GLN A 93 -33.45 -19.09 27.09
N GLN A 94 -32.88 -20.25 27.47
CA GLN A 94 -32.91 -20.80 28.82
C GLN A 94 -31.56 -21.38 29.24
N SER A 95 -31.26 -21.32 30.54
CA SER A 95 -30.07 -21.94 31.11
C SER A 95 -30.15 -23.48 31.04
N GLY A 96 -29.02 -24.13 30.77
CA GLY A 96 -28.91 -25.58 30.70
C GLY A 96 -27.71 -26.02 29.87
N ASN A 97 -27.58 -27.34 29.70
CA ASN A 97 -26.54 -27.95 28.86
C ASN A 97 -27.20 -28.74 27.74
N GLY A 98 -26.56 -28.75 26.57
CA GLY A 98 -27.11 -29.39 25.39
C GLY A 98 -26.10 -29.53 24.26
N THR A 99 -26.64 -29.74 23.07
CA THR A 99 -25.86 -29.96 21.84
C THR A 99 -26.41 -29.09 20.72
N ILE A 100 -25.53 -28.45 19.96
CA ILE A 100 -25.83 -27.82 18.68
C ILE A 100 -25.46 -28.80 17.57
N THR A 101 -26.31 -28.97 16.57
CA THR A 101 -26.04 -29.81 15.40
C THR A 101 -26.22 -29.01 14.11
N ALA A 102 -25.22 -29.04 13.24
CA ALA A 102 -25.32 -28.61 11.85
C ALA A 102 -25.55 -29.83 10.95
N ARG A 103 -26.53 -29.77 10.05
CA ARG A 103 -26.85 -30.87 9.11
C ARG A 103 -26.99 -30.34 7.69
N SER A 104 -26.23 -30.89 6.75
CA SER A 104 -26.36 -30.57 5.32
C SER A 104 -27.48 -31.38 4.66
N ALA A 105 -27.94 -30.92 3.48
CA ALA A 105 -29.03 -31.55 2.73
C ALA A 105 -28.75 -33.00 2.30
N ASP A 106 -27.49 -33.37 2.13
CA ASP A 106 -27.03 -34.72 1.79
C ASP A 106 -26.82 -35.63 3.02
N GLY A 107 -27.12 -35.14 4.22
CA GLY A 107 -27.14 -35.92 5.46
C GLY A 107 -25.85 -35.88 6.28
N ALA A 108 -24.78 -35.23 5.82
CA ALA A 108 -23.61 -35.00 6.67
C ALA A 108 -23.98 -34.10 7.86
N SER A 109 -23.40 -34.36 9.03
CA SER A 109 -23.70 -33.59 10.23
C SER A 109 -22.51 -33.50 11.18
N HIS A 110 -22.49 -32.44 11.96
CA HIS A 110 -21.51 -32.23 13.02
C HIS A 110 -22.18 -31.62 14.24
N SER A 111 -21.79 -32.07 15.42
CA SER A 111 -22.40 -31.66 16.67
C SER A 111 -21.37 -31.19 17.68
N ILE A 112 -21.69 -30.13 18.42
CA ILE A 112 -20.82 -29.55 19.45
C ILE A 112 -21.62 -29.27 20.73
N PRO A 113 -20.99 -29.35 21.91
CA PRO A 113 -21.66 -29.04 23.17
C PRO A 113 -21.96 -27.54 23.31
N ILE A 114 -23.10 -27.22 23.93
CA ILE A 114 -23.51 -25.87 24.35
C ILE A 114 -23.84 -25.86 25.84
N THR A 115 -23.36 -24.83 26.54
CA THR A 115 -23.75 -24.49 27.91
C THR A 115 -24.33 -23.08 27.93
N VAL A 116 -25.54 -22.93 28.45
CA VAL A 116 -26.18 -21.63 28.70
C VAL A 116 -26.31 -21.45 30.20
N ALA A 117 -25.74 -20.38 30.75
CA ALA A 117 -25.75 -20.10 32.18
C ALA A 117 -25.99 -18.61 32.41
N PHE A 118 -27.26 -18.23 32.60
CA PHE A 118 -27.61 -16.87 32.96
C PHE A 118 -27.32 -16.58 34.43
N PRO A 119 -26.87 -15.35 34.77
CA PRO A 119 -26.79 -14.91 36.16
C PRO A 119 -28.20 -14.76 36.76
N ASP A 120 -28.29 -14.87 38.08
CA ASP A 120 -29.54 -14.71 38.83
C ASP A 120 -30.12 -13.30 38.72
N GLU A 121 -29.24 -12.29 38.66
CA GLU A 121 -29.59 -10.89 38.44
C GLU A 121 -29.14 -10.43 37.05
N GLU A 122 -29.98 -9.62 36.39
CA GLU A 122 -29.63 -9.08 35.08
C GLU A 122 -28.56 -7.98 35.24
N PRO A 123 -27.39 -8.11 34.58
CA PRO A 123 -26.29 -7.17 34.77
C PRO A 123 -26.62 -5.78 34.23
N LEU A 124 -25.99 -4.76 34.83
CA LEU A 124 -26.04 -3.40 34.30
C LEU A 124 -25.36 -3.34 32.93
N ILE A 125 -25.92 -2.55 32.02
CA ILE A 125 -25.27 -2.27 30.73
C ILE A 125 -24.06 -1.37 30.95
N ASN A 126 -22.90 -1.81 30.47
CA ASN A 126 -21.73 -0.96 30.42
C ASN A 126 -21.77 -0.04 29.19
N PHE A 127 -21.64 1.26 29.40
CA PHE A 127 -21.69 2.24 28.32
C PHE A 127 -20.54 2.09 27.32
N ALA A 128 -19.30 2.03 27.80
CA ALA A 128 -18.12 1.91 26.94
C ALA A 128 -18.10 0.59 26.16
N ASN A 129 -18.47 -0.51 26.80
CA ASN A 129 -18.33 -1.84 26.20
C ASN A 129 -19.54 -2.28 25.36
N GLN A 130 -20.75 -1.80 25.66
CA GLN A 130 -21.97 -2.28 25.00
C GLN A 130 -22.74 -1.18 24.26
N VAL A 131 -22.65 0.08 24.67
CA VAL A 131 -23.37 1.20 24.02
C VAL A 131 -22.53 1.87 22.93
N VAL A 132 -21.28 2.24 23.24
CA VAL A 132 -20.40 2.91 22.27
C VAL A 132 -20.18 2.10 20.99
N PRO A 133 -19.95 0.76 21.04
CA PRO A 133 -19.76 -0.02 19.83
C PRO A 133 -20.98 -0.02 18.89
N ILE A 134 -22.20 0.12 19.42
CA ILE A 134 -23.42 0.27 18.62
C ILE A 134 -23.33 1.55 17.79
N PHE A 135 -22.85 2.66 18.37
CA PHE A 135 -22.68 3.91 17.63
C PHE A 135 -21.65 3.77 16.51
N THR A 136 -20.56 3.04 16.73
CA THR A 136 -19.52 2.78 15.73
C THR A 136 -20.05 1.89 14.61
N LYS A 137 -20.71 0.77 14.94
CA LYS A 137 -21.32 -0.16 13.96
C LYS A 137 -22.22 0.57 12.97
N TYR A 138 -23.08 1.46 13.46
CA TYR A 138 -24.04 2.21 12.63
C TYR A 138 -23.51 3.55 12.12
N GLY A 139 -22.23 3.88 12.37
CA GLY A 139 -21.58 5.10 11.89
C GLY A 139 -22.05 6.40 12.55
N CYS A 140 -22.79 6.34 13.66
CA CYS A 140 -23.30 7.52 14.38
C CYS A 140 -22.17 8.44 14.86
N ASN A 141 -21.08 7.85 15.33
CA ASN A 141 -19.86 8.54 15.79
C ASN A 141 -18.77 8.60 14.71
N GLY A 142 -19.13 8.45 13.43
CA GLY A 142 -18.21 8.68 12.31
C GLY A 142 -17.99 10.18 12.03
N GLY A 143 -16.88 10.51 11.35
CA GLY A 143 -16.52 11.89 11.03
C GLY A 143 -17.53 12.66 10.17
N GLY A 144 -18.38 11.95 9.40
CA GLY A 144 -19.48 12.54 8.65
C GLY A 144 -20.73 12.87 9.49
N CYS A 145 -20.82 12.41 10.74
CA CYS A 145 -21.99 12.51 11.61
C CYS A 145 -21.65 13.22 12.93
N HIS A 146 -21.87 12.57 14.08
CA HIS A 146 -21.61 13.16 15.40
C HIS A 146 -20.15 13.07 15.84
N GLY A 147 -19.32 12.28 15.13
CA GLY A 147 -17.91 12.04 15.43
C GLY A 147 -16.93 13.15 15.02
N LYS A 148 -17.40 14.20 14.34
CA LYS A 148 -16.56 15.36 14.00
C LYS A 148 -16.34 16.24 15.23
N MET A 149 -15.21 16.95 15.30
CA MET A 149 -14.84 17.74 16.49
C MET A 149 -15.93 18.71 16.97
N ALA A 150 -16.64 19.37 16.04
CA ALA A 150 -17.72 20.30 16.38
C ALA A 150 -19.06 19.61 16.74
N GLY A 151 -19.17 18.30 16.53
CA GLY A 151 -20.43 17.57 16.53
C GLY A 151 -21.40 18.01 15.43
N GLN A 152 -22.61 17.48 15.45
CA GLN A 152 -23.69 17.85 14.53
C GLN A 152 -24.89 18.36 15.31
N ASN A 153 -25.37 19.57 14.98
CA ASN A 153 -26.56 20.19 15.57
C ASN A 153 -26.52 20.24 17.11
N GLY A 154 -25.37 20.58 17.69
CA GLY A 154 -25.19 20.69 19.13
C GLY A 154 -25.14 19.34 19.86
N PHE A 155 -24.89 18.24 19.15
CA PHE A 155 -24.59 16.94 19.75
C PHE A 155 -23.33 16.37 19.13
N ARG A 156 -22.37 15.99 19.97
CA ARG A 156 -21.10 15.41 19.54
C ARG A 156 -20.86 14.09 20.26
N LEU A 157 -20.13 13.23 19.57
CA LEU A 157 -19.52 12.02 20.07
C LEU A 157 -18.05 12.09 19.64
N SER A 158 -17.17 11.44 20.38
CA SER A 158 -15.81 11.18 19.99
C SER A 158 -15.78 10.34 18.72
N LEU A 159 -14.81 10.60 17.86
CA LEU A 159 -14.65 9.88 16.61
C LEU A 159 -14.51 8.38 16.92
N LEU A 160 -15.37 7.56 16.32
CA LEU A 160 -15.38 6.09 16.45
C LEU A 160 -15.46 5.56 17.90
N GLY A 161 -15.82 6.41 18.86
CA GLY A 161 -15.99 6.02 20.26
C GLY A 161 -14.69 5.92 21.06
N PHE A 162 -13.63 6.62 20.63
CA PHE A 162 -12.32 6.55 21.27
C PHE A 162 -12.26 7.23 22.65
N GLU A 163 -13.23 8.06 23.01
CA GLU A 163 -13.33 8.72 24.32
C GLU A 163 -14.70 8.44 24.96
N PRO A 164 -15.00 7.19 25.39
CA PRO A 164 -16.33 6.82 25.90
C PRO A 164 -16.82 7.66 27.07
N ARG A 165 -15.91 8.21 27.89
CA ARG A 165 -16.31 9.07 29.01
C ARG A 165 -16.88 10.40 28.52
N GLU A 166 -16.25 11.02 27.53
CA GLU A 166 -16.75 12.25 26.92
C GLU A 166 -18.08 11.99 26.20
N ASP A 167 -18.19 10.88 25.46
CA ASP A 167 -19.42 10.46 24.78
C ASP A 167 -20.60 10.35 25.77
N PHE A 168 -20.34 9.75 26.93
CA PHE A 168 -21.34 9.62 27.98
C PHE A 168 -21.77 10.98 28.50
N GLU A 169 -20.84 11.90 28.77
CA GLU A 169 -21.17 13.24 29.27
C GLU A 169 -21.96 14.05 28.24
N HIS A 170 -21.60 14.00 26.96
CA HIS A 170 -22.31 14.69 25.88
C HIS A 170 -23.71 14.12 25.64
N LEU A 171 -23.85 12.81 25.77
CA LEU A 171 -25.12 12.13 25.57
C LEU A 171 -26.06 12.33 26.77
N VAL A 172 -25.56 12.13 27.99
CA VAL A 172 -26.36 12.06 29.23
C VAL A 172 -26.53 13.44 29.88
N ARG A 173 -25.49 14.28 29.93
CA ARG A 173 -25.48 15.51 30.74
C ARG A 173 -25.72 16.78 29.93
N GLU A 174 -25.12 16.91 28.74
CA GLU A 174 -25.23 18.14 27.96
C GLU A 174 -26.68 18.46 27.55
N SER A 175 -26.96 19.74 27.27
CA SER A 175 -28.29 20.22 26.88
C SER A 175 -29.41 19.81 27.87
N ARG A 176 -29.08 19.76 29.17
CA ARG A 176 -30.00 19.40 30.27
C ARG A 176 -30.60 17.99 30.12
N GLY A 177 -29.83 17.04 29.59
CA GLY A 177 -30.24 15.63 29.47
C GLY A 177 -31.34 15.35 28.44
N ARG A 178 -31.69 16.32 27.57
CA ARG A 178 -32.83 16.24 26.65
C ARG A 178 -32.82 15.06 25.66
N ARG A 179 -31.73 14.30 25.56
CA ARG A 179 -31.52 13.24 24.55
C ARG A 179 -32.06 11.89 25.03
N LEU A 180 -32.13 11.69 26.34
CA LEU A 180 -32.50 10.43 26.98
C LEU A 180 -33.59 10.67 28.02
N PHE A 181 -34.57 9.77 28.09
CA PHE A 181 -35.66 9.86 29.05
C PHE A 181 -35.87 8.52 29.78
N PRO A 182 -35.17 8.29 30.91
CA PRO A 182 -35.21 7.00 31.63
C PRO A 182 -36.61 6.56 32.06
N ALA A 183 -37.47 7.51 32.44
CA ALA A 183 -38.84 7.22 32.86
C ALA A 183 -39.75 6.75 31.70
N SER A 184 -39.37 7.04 30.46
CA SER A 184 -40.02 6.51 29.25
C SER A 184 -38.97 6.32 28.16
N PRO A 185 -38.21 5.20 28.21
CA PRO A 185 -37.06 5.00 27.34
C PRO A 185 -37.37 5.17 25.85
N ASP A 186 -38.53 4.68 25.40
CA ASP A 186 -39.00 4.74 24.02
C ASP A 186 -39.29 6.18 23.53
N ALA A 187 -39.44 7.15 24.45
CA ALA A 187 -39.56 8.57 24.13
C ALA A 187 -38.20 9.30 24.06
N SER A 188 -37.08 8.58 24.27
CA SER A 188 -35.74 9.16 24.15
C SER A 188 -35.45 9.53 22.69
N LEU A 189 -35.00 10.77 22.45
CA LEU A 189 -34.63 11.25 21.11
C LEU A 189 -33.56 10.38 20.46
N LEU A 190 -32.64 9.78 21.25
CA LEU A 190 -31.65 8.83 20.75
C LEU A 190 -32.35 7.67 20.01
N LEU A 191 -33.26 6.96 20.68
CA LEU A 191 -33.96 5.83 20.10
C LEU A 191 -34.85 6.26 18.92
N GLN A 192 -35.67 7.29 19.11
CA GLN A 192 -36.62 7.74 18.09
C GLN A 192 -35.95 8.16 16.77
N LYS A 193 -34.82 8.87 16.85
CA LYS A 193 -34.06 9.25 15.67
C LYS A 193 -33.33 8.07 15.04
N SER A 194 -32.81 7.16 15.85
CA SER A 194 -32.10 5.97 15.37
C SER A 194 -33.00 5.02 14.60
N VAL A 195 -34.27 4.83 15.01
CA VAL A 195 -35.25 4.00 14.28
C VAL A 195 -36.07 4.78 13.25
N GLY A 196 -35.80 6.08 13.07
CA GLY A 196 -36.47 6.90 12.05
C GLY A 196 -37.91 7.31 12.37
N THR A 197 -38.40 7.15 13.61
CA THR A 197 -39.73 7.65 14.01
C THR A 197 -39.77 9.16 14.18
N VAL A 198 -38.59 9.78 14.39
CA VAL A 198 -38.40 11.23 14.33
C VAL A 198 -37.38 11.56 13.22
N PRO A 199 -37.63 12.59 12.38
CA PRO A 199 -36.70 12.97 11.32
C PRO A 199 -35.27 13.20 11.84
N HIS A 200 -34.33 12.60 11.13
CA HIS A 200 -32.91 12.68 11.39
C HIS A 200 -32.15 12.81 10.08
N GLY A 201 -31.24 13.79 10.00
CA GLY A 201 -30.46 14.04 8.77
C GLY A 201 -29.57 12.86 8.35
N GLY A 202 -29.22 11.97 9.29
CA GLY A 202 -28.51 10.73 9.00
C GLY A 202 -29.42 9.56 8.58
N GLY A 203 -30.73 9.74 8.45
CA GLY A 203 -31.68 8.65 8.17
C GLY A 203 -31.88 7.68 9.33
N GLN A 204 -32.66 6.61 9.07
CA GLN A 204 -32.81 5.47 9.95
C GLN A 204 -31.48 4.69 10.01
N ARG A 205 -31.02 4.39 11.23
CA ARG A 205 -29.73 3.73 11.48
C ARG A 205 -29.89 2.32 12.07
N MET A 206 -30.98 2.04 12.77
CA MET A 206 -31.25 0.73 13.35
C MET A 206 -32.72 0.35 13.16
N GLU A 207 -33.01 -0.94 13.19
CA GLU A 207 -34.39 -1.43 13.18
C GLU A 207 -35.00 -1.39 14.58
N MET A 208 -36.30 -1.13 14.64
CA MET A 208 -37.06 -1.22 15.88
C MET A 208 -37.00 -2.66 16.41
N ASP A 209 -36.82 -2.82 17.72
CA ASP A 209 -36.67 -4.12 18.40
C ASP A 209 -35.48 -4.98 17.95
N SER A 210 -34.53 -4.42 17.19
CA SER A 210 -33.21 -5.04 16.98
C SER A 210 -32.50 -5.28 18.31
N HIS A 211 -31.49 -6.15 18.31
CA HIS A 211 -30.73 -6.46 19.53
C HIS A 211 -30.09 -5.19 20.11
N GLU A 212 -29.50 -4.36 19.26
CA GLU A 212 -28.85 -3.10 19.58
C GLU A 212 -29.87 -2.09 20.13
N TYR A 213 -31.07 -2.01 19.54
CA TYR A 213 -32.16 -1.20 20.08
C TYR A 213 -32.52 -1.62 21.50
N ARG A 214 -32.64 -2.93 21.77
CA ARG A 214 -32.97 -3.45 23.10
C ARG A 214 -31.87 -3.18 24.13
N ILE A 215 -30.60 -3.25 23.74
CA ILE A 215 -29.46 -2.89 24.59
C ILE A 215 -29.54 -1.40 24.97
N LEU A 216 -29.70 -0.50 23.99
CA LEU A 216 -29.82 0.94 24.25
C LEU A 216 -31.03 1.26 25.12
N ARG A 217 -32.18 0.65 24.84
CA ARG A 217 -33.40 0.82 25.62
C ARG A 217 -33.23 0.33 27.06
N ARG A 218 -32.59 -0.83 27.26
CA ARG A 218 -32.32 -1.39 28.59
C ARG A 218 -31.36 -0.47 29.36
N TRP A 219 -30.29 -0.02 28.74
CA TRP A 219 -29.36 0.95 29.33
C TRP A 219 -30.07 2.23 29.80
N ILE A 220 -30.97 2.78 28.97
CA ILE A 220 -31.77 3.95 29.34
C ILE A 220 -32.69 3.64 30.53
N SER A 221 -33.36 2.48 30.53
CA SER A 221 -34.25 2.07 31.63
C SER A 221 -33.51 1.80 32.95
N GLN A 222 -32.23 1.42 32.89
CA GLN A 222 -31.35 1.23 34.05
C GLN A 222 -30.79 2.56 34.59
N ALA A 223 -31.37 3.70 34.17
CA ALA A 223 -30.90 5.05 34.49
C ALA A 223 -29.49 5.37 33.95
N MET A 224 -29.14 4.79 32.79
CA MET A 224 -27.94 5.10 32.01
C MET A 224 -26.64 4.94 32.82
N PRO A 225 -26.37 3.76 33.41
CA PRO A 225 -25.13 3.53 34.13
C PRO A 225 -23.92 3.69 33.19
N TYR A 226 -22.82 4.24 33.68
CA TYR A 226 -21.57 4.24 32.91
C TYR A 226 -20.98 2.82 32.82
N GLY A 227 -21.08 2.06 33.91
CA GLY A 227 -20.38 0.79 34.11
C GLY A 227 -19.19 0.95 35.06
N ASP A 228 -18.49 -0.14 35.37
CA ASP A 228 -17.26 -0.13 36.17
C ASP A 228 -16.07 0.28 35.28
N GLU A 229 -15.22 1.20 35.76
CA GLU A 229 -14.01 1.64 35.04
C GLU A 229 -12.92 0.54 34.99
N ASN A 230 -13.03 -0.47 35.86
CA ASN A 230 -12.20 -1.68 35.86
C ASN A 230 -12.77 -2.81 35.00
N GLU A 231 -13.92 -2.61 34.36
CA GLU A 231 -14.56 -3.62 33.52
C GLU A 231 -13.75 -3.86 32.23
N LYS A 232 -13.91 -5.07 31.68
CA LYS A 232 -13.03 -5.69 30.68
C LYS A 232 -12.71 -4.76 29.51
N LYS A 233 -11.45 -4.35 29.38
CA LYS A 233 -10.93 -3.65 28.19
C LYS A 233 -10.55 -4.66 27.12
N VAL A 234 -10.87 -4.37 25.87
CA VAL A 234 -10.49 -5.21 24.74
C VAL A 234 -8.99 -5.10 24.52
N ALA A 235 -8.27 -6.22 24.60
CA ALA A 235 -6.85 -6.29 24.30
C ALA A 235 -6.63 -6.39 22.78
N SER A 236 -7.33 -7.31 22.13
CA SER A 236 -7.25 -7.58 20.68
C SER A 236 -8.58 -8.11 20.13
N ILE A 237 -8.70 -8.11 18.80
CA ILE A 237 -9.77 -8.80 18.09
C ILE A 237 -9.16 -9.70 17.01
N GLU A 238 -9.85 -10.77 16.67
CA GLU A 238 -9.46 -11.75 15.64
C GLU A 238 -10.65 -12.00 14.71
N VAL A 239 -10.40 -12.05 13.39
CA VAL A 239 -11.40 -12.47 12.40
C VAL A 239 -11.16 -13.94 12.06
N ILE A 240 -12.25 -14.72 12.04
CA ILE A 240 -12.24 -16.14 11.75
C ILE A 240 -13.17 -16.40 10.55
N PRO A 241 -12.69 -17.09 9.49
CA PRO A 241 -11.27 -17.39 9.25
C PRO A 241 -10.45 -16.10 9.04
N ALA A 242 -9.15 -16.15 9.29
CA ALA A 242 -8.25 -15.01 9.05
C ALA A 242 -7.91 -14.86 7.55
N ALA A 243 -7.84 -15.98 6.82
CA ALA A 243 -7.67 -16.00 5.39
C ALA A 243 -8.36 -17.21 4.76
N SER A 244 -8.87 -17.04 3.54
CA SER A 244 -9.48 -18.13 2.75
C SER A 244 -9.05 -18.04 1.28
N ARG A 245 -8.89 -19.20 0.65
CA ARG A 245 -8.80 -19.31 -0.81
C ARG A 245 -10.20 -19.60 -1.33
N LEU A 246 -10.74 -18.72 -2.16
CA LEU A 246 -12.15 -18.75 -2.55
C LEU A 246 -12.28 -18.66 -4.07
N GLN A 247 -13.27 -19.36 -4.63
CA GLN A 247 -13.63 -19.25 -6.04
C GLN A 247 -14.37 -17.94 -6.31
N ARG A 248 -14.39 -17.52 -7.58
CA ARG A 248 -15.16 -16.35 -8.01
C ARG A 248 -16.64 -16.52 -7.71
N GLY A 249 -17.29 -15.45 -7.25
CA GLY A 249 -18.70 -15.50 -6.85
C GLY A 249 -18.98 -16.25 -5.54
N ALA A 250 -17.97 -16.84 -4.89
CA ALA A 250 -18.15 -17.50 -3.60
C ALA A 250 -18.48 -16.51 -2.49
N SER A 251 -19.01 -17.04 -1.38
CA SER A 251 -19.29 -16.27 -0.17
C SER A 251 -18.56 -16.86 1.03
N GLN A 252 -18.26 -16.02 2.02
CA GLN A 252 -17.62 -16.41 3.27
C GLN A 252 -18.26 -15.61 4.42
N GLN A 253 -18.88 -16.30 5.35
CA GLN A 253 -19.31 -15.78 6.64
C GLN A 253 -18.09 -15.67 7.56
N LEU A 254 -17.96 -14.51 8.20
CA LEU A 254 -16.93 -14.23 9.20
C LEU A 254 -17.53 -14.29 10.61
N SER A 255 -16.70 -14.69 11.57
CA SER A 255 -16.89 -14.46 13.00
C SER A 255 -15.74 -13.58 13.51
N VAL A 256 -16.02 -12.73 14.50
CA VAL A 256 -15.01 -11.86 15.12
C VAL A 256 -15.02 -12.08 16.62
N ILE A 257 -13.86 -12.42 17.17
CA ILE A 257 -13.68 -12.72 18.59
C ILE A 257 -12.85 -11.60 19.23
N ALA A 258 -13.40 -10.97 20.26
CA ALA A 258 -12.65 -10.08 21.14
C ALA A 258 -11.94 -10.89 22.22
N THR A 259 -10.67 -10.59 22.47
CA THR A 259 -9.94 -11.03 23.67
C THR A 259 -9.76 -9.84 24.59
N TYR A 260 -10.22 -9.98 25.83
CA TYR A 260 -10.11 -8.95 26.87
C TYR A 260 -8.78 -9.06 27.63
N VAL A 261 -8.41 -8.00 28.35
CA VAL A 261 -7.15 -7.94 29.14
C VAL A 261 -7.06 -9.04 30.21
N ASP A 262 -8.19 -9.52 30.72
CA ASP A 262 -8.27 -10.64 31.66
C ASP A 262 -8.18 -12.04 30.99
N GLY A 263 -8.00 -12.07 29.66
CA GLY A 263 -7.91 -13.29 28.85
C GLY A 263 -9.27 -13.87 28.43
N GLN A 264 -10.39 -13.31 28.88
CA GLN A 264 -11.70 -13.79 28.44
C GLN A 264 -11.94 -13.49 26.97
N LYS A 265 -12.69 -14.38 26.30
CA LYS A 265 -13.06 -14.24 24.89
C LYS A 265 -14.57 -14.08 24.73
N GLU A 266 -14.97 -13.24 23.79
CA GLU A 266 -16.38 -13.01 23.43
C GLU A 266 -16.52 -12.87 21.92
N ASP A 267 -17.58 -13.46 21.37
CA ASP A 267 -17.95 -13.23 19.98
C ASP A 267 -18.67 -11.88 19.86
N ILE A 268 -18.07 -11.00 19.07
CA ILE A 268 -18.54 -9.63 18.83
C ILE A 268 -18.98 -9.44 17.38
N SER A 269 -19.19 -10.52 16.61
CA SER A 269 -19.42 -10.49 15.17
C SER A 269 -20.55 -9.56 14.76
N ARG A 270 -21.58 -9.44 15.62
CA ARG A 270 -22.76 -8.60 15.40
C ARG A 270 -22.60 -7.16 15.87
N THR A 271 -21.50 -6.80 16.52
CA THR A 271 -21.26 -5.42 17.02
C THR A 271 -20.05 -4.77 16.34
N VAL A 272 -19.47 -5.46 15.36
CA VAL A 272 -18.33 -5.02 14.56
C VAL A 272 -18.78 -4.19 13.36
N GLN A 273 -17.95 -3.21 12.99
CA GLN A 273 -18.04 -2.54 11.69
C GLN A 273 -17.13 -3.27 10.69
N TYR A 274 -17.68 -3.69 9.55
CA TYR A 274 -16.93 -4.32 8.47
C TYR A 274 -16.79 -3.39 7.26
N GLU A 275 -15.66 -3.47 6.57
CA GLU A 275 -15.40 -2.68 5.36
C GLU A 275 -14.49 -3.46 4.40
N SER A 276 -14.83 -3.51 3.11
CA SER A 276 -13.98 -4.09 2.08
C SER A 276 -13.02 -3.03 1.53
N ASN A 277 -11.76 -3.38 1.32
CA ASN A 277 -10.79 -2.47 0.71
C ASN A 277 -10.97 -2.32 -0.82
N ASN A 278 -11.73 -3.22 -1.45
CA ASN A 278 -12.01 -3.19 -2.88
C ASN A 278 -13.44 -3.70 -3.17
N LEU A 279 -14.36 -2.75 -3.34
CA LEU A 279 -15.77 -3.03 -3.63
C LEU A 279 -16.00 -3.68 -5.00
N ASP A 280 -15.05 -3.56 -5.93
CA ASP A 280 -15.14 -4.23 -7.24
C ASP A 280 -14.80 -5.73 -7.13
N MET A 281 -14.10 -6.15 -6.07
CA MET A 281 -13.76 -7.56 -5.82
C MET A 281 -14.68 -8.22 -4.80
N ALA A 282 -14.98 -7.54 -3.69
CA ALA A 282 -15.82 -8.08 -2.63
C ALA A 282 -16.65 -7.00 -1.92
N GLU A 283 -17.88 -7.37 -1.58
CA GLU A 283 -18.72 -6.63 -0.64
C GLU A 283 -18.80 -7.39 0.69
N VAL A 284 -19.04 -6.66 1.78
CA VAL A 284 -19.27 -7.26 3.10
C VAL A 284 -20.54 -6.69 3.72
N SER A 285 -21.39 -7.58 4.26
CA SER A 285 -22.61 -7.18 4.95
C SER A 285 -22.33 -6.69 6.39
N ALA A 286 -23.30 -6.00 6.99
CA ALA A 286 -23.24 -5.61 8.42
C ALA A 286 -23.22 -6.80 9.40
N THR A 287 -23.39 -8.03 8.90
CA THR A 287 -23.32 -9.27 9.67
C THR A 287 -22.06 -10.08 9.37
N GLY A 288 -21.08 -9.51 8.66
CA GLY A 288 -19.82 -10.17 8.34
C GLY A 288 -19.90 -11.21 7.21
N LEU A 289 -20.90 -11.16 6.33
CA LEU A 289 -20.92 -11.99 5.13
C LEU A 289 -20.14 -11.30 4.02
N VAL A 290 -19.02 -11.89 3.60
CA VAL A 290 -18.25 -11.47 2.44
C VAL A 290 -18.82 -12.13 1.19
N GLN A 291 -19.10 -11.35 0.16
CA GLN A 291 -19.56 -11.81 -1.14
C GLN A 291 -18.55 -11.41 -2.20
N LEU A 292 -17.92 -12.39 -2.84
CA LEU A 292 -16.98 -12.15 -3.92
C LEU A 292 -17.71 -11.90 -5.25
N ARG A 293 -17.06 -11.12 -6.11
CA ARG A 293 -17.46 -10.88 -7.50
C ARG A 293 -16.64 -11.77 -8.46
N ASP A 294 -16.63 -11.44 -9.75
CA ASP A 294 -15.98 -12.23 -10.82
C ASP A 294 -14.52 -11.83 -11.12
N MET A 295 -13.84 -11.16 -10.17
CA MET A 295 -12.44 -10.78 -10.35
C MET A 295 -11.50 -11.71 -9.58
N ALA A 296 -10.44 -12.15 -10.24
CA ALA A 296 -9.32 -12.84 -9.60
C ALA A 296 -8.36 -11.83 -8.94
N GLY A 297 -7.57 -12.29 -7.97
CA GLY A 297 -6.61 -11.48 -7.22
C GLY A 297 -6.81 -11.65 -5.71
N GLU A 298 -6.48 -10.63 -4.93
CA GLU A 298 -6.68 -10.64 -3.47
C GLU A 298 -7.48 -9.44 -3.01
N VAL A 299 -8.35 -9.68 -2.02
CA VAL A 299 -9.18 -8.66 -1.39
C VAL A 299 -9.15 -8.83 0.12
N SER A 300 -9.21 -7.71 0.85
CA SER A 300 -9.16 -7.68 2.31
C SER A 300 -10.42 -7.03 2.87
N VAL A 301 -10.96 -7.61 3.94
CA VAL A 301 -12.11 -7.09 4.67
C VAL A 301 -11.66 -6.73 6.08
N MET A 302 -11.70 -5.43 6.39
CA MET A 302 -11.45 -4.89 7.72
C MET A 302 -12.63 -5.21 8.64
N ALA A 303 -12.32 -5.59 9.87
CA ALA A 303 -13.24 -5.70 10.99
C ALA A 303 -12.76 -4.76 12.11
N ARG A 304 -13.64 -3.88 12.61
CA ARG A 304 -13.32 -2.88 13.63
C ARG A 304 -14.23 -2.95 14.85
N TYR A 305 -13.63 -2.90 16.03
CA TYR A 305 -14.33 -2.86 17.31
C TYR A 305 -13.49 -2.19 18.40
N GLN A 306 -14.06 -1.18 19.08
CA GLN A 306 -13.40 -0.44 20.19
C GLN A 306 -11.94 -0.04 19.91
N GLY A 307 -11.68 0.54 18.73
CA GLY A 307 -10.34 0.97 18.33
C GLY A 307 -9.37 -0.16 17.93
N LYS A 308 -9.79 -1.42 18.03
CA LYS A 308 -9.07 -2.57 17.50
C LYS A 308 -9.53 -2.85 16.08
N VAL A 309 -8.59 -3.33 15.29
CA VAL A 309 -8.79 -3.73 13.89
C VAL A 309 -8.21 -5.12 13.70
N ALA A 310 -8.92 -5.97 12.96
CA ALA A 310 -8.39 -7.17 12.36
C ALA A 310 -8.87 -7.27 10.90
N VAL A 311 -8.24 -8.11 10.10
CA VAL A 311 -8.49 -8.18 8.65
C VAL A 311 -8.66 -9.63 8.24
N PHE A 312 -9.73 -9.92 7.49
CA PHE A 312 -9.87 -11.16 6.71
C PHE A 312 -9.27 -10.96 5.31
N ARG A 313 -8.54 -11.96 4.81
CA ARG A 313 -7.97 -11.94 3.45
C ARG A 313 -8.56 -13.05 2.58
N ALA A 314 -9.10 -12.70 1.42
CA ALA A 314 -9.53 -13.66 0.42
C ALA A 314 -8.57 -13.65 -0.78
N SER A 315 -8.01 -14.81 -1.11
CA SER A 315 -7.28 -15.04 -2.35
C SER A 315 -8.19 -15.73 -3.36
N ILE A 316 -8.35 -15.12 -4.53
CA ILE A 316 -9.29 -15.52 -5.59
C ILE A 316 -8.47 -15.97 -6.81
N PRO A 317 -8.25 -17.28 -6.99
CA PRO A 317 -7.41 -17.77 -8.07
C PRO A 317 -8.01 -17.47 -9.45
N LEU A 318 -7.14 -17.19 -10.42
CA LEU A 318 -7.45 -17.24 -11.84
C LEU A 318 -7.62 -18.69 -12.31
N GLY A 319 -6.83 -19.61 -11.74
CA GLY A 319 -6.93 -21.05 -11.98
C GLY A 319 -6.21 -21.56 -13.23
N THR A 320 -5.34 -20.75 -13.85
CA THR A 320 -4.56 -21.17 -15.02
C THR A 320 -3.43 -22.12 -14.61
N ALA A 321 -3.26 -23.21 -15.35
CA ALA A 321 -2.11 -24.10 -15.20
C ALA A 321 -0.85 -23.42 -15.76
N ILE A 322 0.24 -23.43 -15.00
CA ILE A 322 1.47 -22.70 -15.35
C ILE A 322 2.60 -23.73 -15.48
N ASP A 323 3.01 -23.98 -16.71
CA ASP A 323 3.98 -25.02 -17.03
C ASP A 323 5.44 -24.56 -16.92
N ARG A 324 5.68 -23.25 -16.91
CA ARG A 324 7.03 -22.66 -16.88
C ARG A 324 7.09 -21.47 -15.92
N TRP A 325 8.15 -21.44 -15.13
CA TRP A 325 8.47 -20.35 -14.21
C TRP A 325 9.88 -19.84 -14.51
N PRO A 326 10.11 -18.51 -14.46
CA PRO A 326 11.45 -17.97 -14.42
C PRO A 326 12.23 -18.54 -13.23
N GLU A 327 13.57 -18.60 -13.36
CA GLU A 327 14.44 -19.00 -12.25
C GLU A 327 14.31 -18.04 -11.07
N GLU A 328 14.19 -18.54 -9.84
CA GLU A 328 14.21 -17.71 -8.64
C GLU A 328 15.65 -17.38 -8.27
N ARG A 329 16.05 -16.10 -8.39
CA ARG A 329 17.43 -15.67 -8.14
C ARG A 329 17.68 -15.26 -6.70
N ASN A 330 16.63 -14.83 -5.99
CA ASN A 330 16.71 -14.43 -4.59
C ASN A 330 15.37 -14.57 -3.86
N SER A 331 15.37 -14.21 -2.57
CA SER A 331 14.21 -14.27 -1.67
C SER A 331 13.00 -13.45 -2.16
N LEU A 332 13.23 -12.38 -2.93
CA LEU A 332 12.17 -11.54 -3.49
C LEU A 332 11.39 -12.31 -4.57
N ASP A 333 12.11 -13.03 -5.45
CA ASP A 333 11.48 -13.88 -6.47
C ASP A 333 10.67 -14.99 -5.84
N SER A 334 11.19 -15.65 -4.81
CA SER A 334 10.46 -16.69 -4.09
C SER A 334 9.14 -16.17 -3.52
N ALA A 335 9.12 -14.97 -2.93
CA ALA A 335 7.91 -14.36 -2.39
C ALA A 335 6.90 -13.96 -3.48
N VAL A 336 7.36 -13.39 -4.60
CA VAL A 336 6.49 -13.01 -5.73
C VAL A 336 5.92 -14.25 -6.41
N PHE A 337 6.76 -15.22 -6.76
CA PHE A 337 6.32 -16.40 -7.50
C PHE A 337 5.49 -17.35 -6.64
N ALA A 338 5.71 -17.40 -5.32
CA ALA A 338 4.79 -18.09 -4.41
C ALA A 338 3.37 -17.50 -4.50
N LYS A 339 3.24 -16.18 -4.49
CA LYS A 339 1.95 -15.50 -4.64
C LYS A 339 1.32 -15.77 -6.01
N LEU A 340 2.09 -15.63 -7.09
CA LEU A 340 1.61 -15.89 -8.44
C LEU A 340 1.15 -17.34 -8.63
N ARG A 341 1.87 -18.31 -8.03
CA ARG A 341 1.46 -19.73 -7.99
C ARG A 341 0.14 -19.93 -7.25
N ALA A 342 -0.03 -19.29 -6.10
CA ALA A 342 -1.27 -19.39 -5.32
C ALA A 342 -2.50 -18.87 -6.10
N LEU A 343 -2.30 -17.78 -6.84
CA LEU A 343 -3.34 -17.16 -7.66
C LEU A 343 -3.49 -17.80 -9.06
N GLY A 344 -2.54 -18.62 -9.50
CA GLY A 344 -2.54 -19.17 -10.87
C GLY A 344 -2.41 -18.08 -11.94
N ILE A 345 -1.59 -17.06 -11.68
CA ILE A 345 -1.27 -15.99 -12.63
C ILE A 345 0.13 -16.25 -13.21
N PRO A 346 0.28 -16.57 -14.50
CA PRO A 346 1.59 -16.78 -15.11
C PRO A 346 2.36 -15.45 -15.22
N PRO A 347 3.65 -15.43 -14.84
CA PRO A 347 4.49 -14.26 -15.09
C PRO A 347 4.71 -14.06 -16.60
N SER A 348 5.03 -12.84 -17.00
CA SER A 348 5.53 -12.54 -18.34
C SER A 348 6.92 -13.13 -18.54
N GLU A 349 7.33 -13.31 -19.80
CA GLU A 349 8.69 -13.74 -20.11
C GLU A 349 9.73 -12.68 -19.65
N PRO A 350 10.99 -13.06 -19.38
CA PRO A 350 12.05 -12.11 -19.12
C PRO A 350 12.23 -11.10 -20.27
N CYS A 351 12.56 -9.85 -19.93
CA CYS A 351 12.88 -8.81 -20.91
C CYS A 351 14.23 -9.08 -21.57
N ASP A 352 14.41 -8.52 -22.78
CA ASP A 352 15.70 -8.56 -23.48
C ASP A 352 16.74 -7.62 -22.85
N ASP A 353 18.00 -7.74 -23.28
CA ASP A 353 19.12 -6.99 -22.69
C ASP A 353 19.06 -5.49 -22.97
N ALA A 354 18.49 -5.08 -24.10
CA ALA A 354 18.33 -3.67 -24.46
C ALA A 354 17.30 -3.00 -23.52
N THR A 355 16.17 -3.67 -23.31
CA THR A 355 15.12 -3.28 -22.37
C THR A 355 15.67 -3.24 -20.96
N PHE A 356 16.37 -4.29 -20.52
CA PHE A 356 17.00 -4.32 -19.20
C PHE A 356 17.97 -3.16 -18.99
N LEU A 357 18.91 -2.93 -19.93
CA LEU A 357 19.88 -1.84 -19.85
C LEU A 357 19.19 -0.48 -19.72
N ARG A 358 18.21 -0.21 -20.58
CA ARG A 358 17.49 1.06 -20.55
C ARG A 358 16.79 1.24 -19.21
N ARG A 359 16.08 0.21 -18.77
CA ARG A 359 15.29 0.23 -17.54
C ARG A 359 16.13 0.47 -16.31
N VAL A 360 17.22 -0.29 -16.16
CA VAL A 360 18.12 -0.19 -15.00
C VAL A 360 18.91 1.12 -15.00
N THR A 361 19.29 1.64 -16.18
CA THR A 361 19.97 2.95 -16.26
C THR A 361 19.05 4.09 -15.87
N LEU A 362 17.78 4.06 -16.32
CA LEU A 362 16.80 5.07 -15.93
C LEU A 362 16.47 5.01 -14.43
N ASP A 363 16.31 3.81 -13.89
CA ASP A 363 15.96 3.64 -12.47
C ASP A 363 17.13 3.92 -11.53
N ILE A 364 18.38 3.56 -11.88
CA ILE A 364 19.53 3.77 -10.99
C ILE A 364 20.19 5.13 -11.23
N ALA A 365 20.52 5.46 -12.47
CA ALA A 365 21.30 6.64 -12.83
C ALA A 365 20.44 7.84 -13.24
N GLY A 366 19.12 7.68 -13.39
CA GLY A 366 18.25 8.79 -13.74
C GLY A 366 18.55 9.41 -15.11
N ARG A 367 18.98 8.60 -16.08
CA ARG A 367 19.29 9.04 -17.44
C ARG A 367 19.16 7.90 -18.45
N LEU A 368 19.19 8.25 -19.74
CA LEU A 368 19.34 7.25 -20.80
C LEU A 368 20.77 6.65 -20.80
N PRO A 369 20.94 5.39 -21.22
CA PRO A 369 22.27 4.82 -21.41
C PRO A 369 22.98 5.52 -22.57
N THR A 370 24.27 5.74 -22.40
CA THR A 370 25.12 6.32 -23.45
C THR A 370 25.42 5.28 -24.54
N LEU A 371 25.79 5.74 -25.75
CA LEU A 371 26.20 4.84 -26.83
C LEU A 371 27.36 3.91 -26.43
N HIS A 372 28.29 4.39 -25.60
CA HIS A 372 29.38 3.56 -25.10
C HIS A 372 28.85 2.44 -24.21
N GLU A 373 27.94 2.76 -23.29
CA GLU A 373 27.33 1.78 -22.39
C GLU A 373 26.54 0.72 -23.16
N ILE A 374 25.72 1.13 -24.13
CA ILE A 374 24.94 0.21 -24.98
C ILE A 374 25.85 -0.77 -25.74
N ARG A 375 26.98 -0.28 -26.27
CA ARG A 375 27.94 -1.15 -26.97
C ARG A 375 28.68 -2.08 -26.00
N SER A 376 29.09 -1.56 -24.84
CA SER A 376 29.86 -2.31 -23.84
C SER A 376 29.04 -3.36 -23.08
N SER A 377 27.71 -3.20 -23.03
CA SER A 377 26.82 -4.12 -22.32
C SER A 377 26.47 -5.38 -23.12
N GLN A 378 26.78 -5.42 -24.42
CA GLN A 378 26.52 -6.59 -25.26
C GLN A 378 27.30 -7.81 -24.73
N GLY A 379 26.58 -8.81 -24.21
CA GLY A 379 27.17 -10.01 -23.61
C GLY A 379 27.74 -9.82 -22.21
N ALA A 380 27.59 -8.63 -21.60
CA ALA A 380 27.99 -8.41 -20.22
C ALA A 380 26.95 -9.00 -19.24
N PRO A 381 27.37 -9.60 -18.10
CA PRO A 381 26.44 -10.00 -17.05
C PRO A 381 25.64 -8.80 -16.53
N ARG A 382 24.33 -8.98 -16.36
CA ARG A 382 23.40 -7.93 -15.89
C ARG A 382 23.81 -7.36 -14.53
N GLU A 383 24.36 -8.21 -13.67
CA GLU A 383 24.86 -7.85 -12.34
C GLU A 383 26.00 -6.82 -12.41
N GLN A 384 26.90 -6.94 -13.40
CA GLN A 384 28.00 -5.99 -13.60
C GLN A 384 27.50 -4.63 -14.08
N ILE A 385 26.41 -4.59 -14.86
CA ILE A 385 25.76 -3.35 -15.29
C ILE A 385 25.18 -2.64 -14.07
N VAL A 386 24.48 -3.37 -13.20
CA VAL A 386 23.91 -2.83 -11.95
C VAL A 386 25.01 -2.25 -11.06
N ASP A 387 26.10 -2.98 -10.82
CA ASP A 387 27.20 -2.52 -9.97
C ASP A 387 27.86 -1.25 -10.52
N ARG A 388 28.11 -1.20 -11.83
CA ARG A 388 28.69 -0.03 -12.48
C ARG A 388 27.81 1.22 -12.34
N LEU A 389 26.48 1.06 -12.43
CA LEU A 389 25.55 2.17 -12.27
C LEU A 389 25.46 2.63 -10.81
N LEU A 390 25.46 1.71 -9.85
CA LEU A 390 25.46 2.04 -8.42
C LEU A 390 26.71 2.81 -7.98
N GLU A 391 27.85 2.58 -8.63
CA GLU A 391 29.11 3.30 -8.37
C GLU A 391 29.24 4.63 -9.12
N SER A 392 28.25 5.01 -9.94
CA SER A 392 28.28 6.26 -10.70
C SER A 392 27.87 7.48 -9.87
N ASP A 393 28.37 8.66 -10.25
CA ASP A 393 27.86 9.93 -9.70
C ASP A 393 26.39 10.18 -10.07
N ASP A 394 25.94 9.65 -11.21
CA ASP A 394 24.55 9.76 -11.65
C ASP A 394 23.59 9.13 -10.63
N TYR A 395 23.96 7.99 -10.03
CA TYR A 395 23.21 7.39 -8.91
C TYR A 395 23.08 8.36 -7.73
N ALA A 396 24.19 8.98 -7.34
CA ALA A 396 24.22 9.90 -6.21
C ALA A 396 23.31 11.11 -6.43
N TYR A 397 23.37 11.74 -7.61
CA TYR A 397 22.49 12.87 -7.96
C TYR A 397 21.03 12.43 -8.06
N HIS A 398 20.75 11.28 -8.69
CA HIS A 398 19.37 10.82 -8.87
C HIS A 398 18.67 10.60 -7.53
N PHE A 399 19.30 9.85 -6.62
CA PHE A 399 18.71 9.56 -5.31
C PHE A 399 18.76 10.78 -4.37
N ALA A 400 19.77 11.65 -4.46
CA ALA A 400 19.79 12.91 -3.75
C ALA A 400 18.60 13.80 -4.15
N GLY A 401 18.31 13.96 -5.44
CA GLY A 401 17.17 14.75 -5.92
C GLY A 401 15.82 14.19 -5.43
N LYS A 402 15.67 12.86 -5.37
CA LYS A 402 14.48 12.21 -4.80
C LYS A 402 14.29 12.53 -3.32
N TRP A 403 15.34 12.40 -2.52
CA TRP A 403 15.29 12.70 -1.09
C TRP A 403 15.17 14.20 -0.82
N SER A 404 15.84 15.03 -1.61
CA SER A 404 15.78 16.50 -1.55
C SER A 404 14.32 16.99 -1.62
N ALA A 405 13.53 16.40 -2.53
CA ALA A 405 12.12 16.76 -2.70
C ALA A 405 11.27 16.47 -1.45
N ILE A 406 11.34 15.25 -0.90
CA ILE A 406 10.53 14.83 0.25
C ILE A 406 11.07 15.35 1.60
N LEU A 407 12.34 15.77 1.64
CA LEU A 407 12.92 16.51 2.75
C LEU A 407 12.66 18.02 2.65
N ARG A 408 11.77 18.44 1.74
CA ARG A 408 11.28 19.80 1.56
C ARG A 408 12.40 20.81 1.24
N ASN A 409 13.49 20.36 0.59
CA ASN A 409 14.60 21.26 0.30
C ASN A 409 14.18 22.29 -0.76
N ARG A 410 14.28 23.57 -0.39
CA ARG A 410 13.96 24.72 -1.24
C ARG A 410 14.55 26.00 -0.69
N HIS A 411 14.89 26.92 -1.58
CA HIS A 411 15.26 28.30 -1.24
C HIS A 411 14.12 29.27 -1.59
N THR A 412 13.95 30.33 -0.82
CA THR A 412 12.93 31.38 -1.04
C THR A 412 13.53 32.70 -1.55
N GLY A 413 14.85 32.78 -1.61
CA GLY A 413 15.64 33.93 -2.04
C GLY A 413 17.13 33.67 -1.84
N GLU A 414 17.98 34.60 -2.27
CA GLU A 414 19.44 34.46 -2.27
C GLU A 414 20.01 34.12 -0.88
N ASP A 415 19.48 34.73 0.20
CA ASP A 415 19.95 34.48 1.58
C ASP A 415 19.75 33.04 2.06
N THR A 416 18.90 32.25 1.40
CA THR A 416 18.59 30.85 1.77
C THR A 416 19.17 29.82 0.80
N ARG A 417 19.79 30.31 -0.29
CA ARG A 417 20.30 29.51 -1.40
C ARG A 417 21.50 28.67 -0.98
N TYR A 418 22.45 29.27 -0.26
CA TYR A 418 23.61 28.55 0.26
C TYR A 418 23.21 27.31 1.06
N GLY A 419 22.34 27.47 2.07
CA GLY A 419 21.86 26.35 2.87
C GLY A 419 21.19 25.26 2.04
N ALA A 420 20.33 25.61 1.08
CA ALA A 420 19.66 24.62 0.23
C ALA A 420 20.66 23.81 -0.61
N PHE A 421 21.72 24.47 -1.12
CA PHE A 421 22.77 23.83 -1.92
C PHE A 421 23.66 22.95 -1.05
N ALA A 422 24.11 23.45 0.11
CA ALA A 422 24.91 22.67 1.04
C ALA A 422 24.17 21.42 1.52
N PHE A 423 22.85 21.51 1.74
CA PHE A 423 22.04 20.35 2.10
C PHE A 423 21.93 19.34 0.95
N HIS A 424 21.72 19.81 -0.28
CA HIS A 424 21.75 18.94 -1.45
C HIS A 424 23.10 18.24 -1.63
N ASP A 425 24.22 18.95 -1.47
CA ASP A 425 25.55 18.37 -1.57
C ASP A 425 25.79 17.31 -0.49
N TRP A 426 25.31 17.54 0.74
CA TRP A 426 25.31 16.53 1.80
C TRP A 426 24.48 15.28 1.43
N LEU A 427 23.34 15.44 0.74
CA LEU A 427 22.55 14.32 0.22
C LEU A 427 23.35 13.55 -0.83
N VAL A 428 23.92 14.25 -1.82
CA VAL A 428 24.74 13.64 -2.88
C VAL A 428 25.90 12.86 -2.28
N ASP A 429 26.64 13.45 -1.34
CA ASP A 429 27.77 12.78 -0.68
C ASP A 429 27.33 11.57 0.14
N SER A 430 26.15 11.64 0.78
CA SER A 430 25.58 10.52 1.53
C SER A 430 25.29 9.32 0.63
N PHE A 431 24.72 9.53 -0.57
CA PHE A 431 24.48 8.45 -1.53
C PHE A 431 25.77 7.98 -2.21
N ARG A 432 26.65 8.90 -2.62
CA ARG A 432 27.94 8.59 -3.24
C ARG A 432 28.80 7.67 -2.36
N SER A 433 28.89 8.01 -1.07
CA SER A 433 29.67 7.24 -0.09
C SER A 433 28.97 5.98 0.43
N ASN A 434 27.76 5.67 -0.06
CA ASN A 434 26.90 4.60 0.44
C ASN A 434 26.70 4.65 1.96
N LYS A 435 26.40 5.84 2.49
CA LYS A 435 26.11 6.03 3.91
C LYS A 435 24.95 5.10 4.31
N PRO A 436 25.11 4.26 5.35
CA PRO A 436 24.04 3.42 5.84
C PRO A 436 22.79 4.26 6.12
N TYR A 437 21.62 3.79 5.71
CA TYR A 437 20.38 4.56 5.85
C TYR A 437 20.04 4.86 7.33
N SER A 438 20.39 3.96 8.24
CA SER A 438 20.33 4.21 9.69
C SER A 438 21.16 5.42 10.12
N GLN A 439 22.39 5.55 9.62
CA GLN A 439 23.27 6.68 9.90
C GLN A 439 22.77 7.97 9.21
N PHE A 440 22.32 7.87 7.96
CA PHE A 440 21.70 8.99 7.23
C PHE A 440 20.54 9.61 8.02
N VAL A 441 19.62 8.77 8.53
CA VAL A 441 18.48 9.24 9.33
C VAL A 441 18.93 9.76 10.69
N ARG A 442 19.90 9.10 11.37
CA ARG A 442 20.44 9.58 12.65
C ARG A 442 21.05 10.97 12.51
N GLU A 443 21.90 11.19 11.52
CA GLU A 443 22.51 12.50 11.26
C GLU A 443 21.46 13.57 10.96
N LEU A 444 20.48 13.28 10.10
CA LEU A 444 19.40 14.21 9.79
C LEU A 444 18.57 14.58 11.04
N LEU A 445 18.16 13.59 11.83
CA LEU A 445 17.36 13.81 13.03
C LEU A 445 18.17 14.51 14.13
N THR A 446 19.47 14.26 14.25
CA THR A 446 20.28 14.85 15.34
C THR A 446 20.95 16.16 14.93
N ALA A 447 20.77 16.59 13.68
CA ALA A 447 21.43 17.77 13.12
C ALA A 447 21.33 19.00 14.02
N SER A 448 22.45 19.72 14.15
CA SER A 448 22.61 20.82 15.12
C SER A 448 23.64 21.85 14.65
N GLY A 449 23.41 23.12 14.96
CA GLY A 449 24.25 24.25 14.57
C GLY A 449 23.68 25.06 13.42
N SER A 450 24.56 25.56 12.56
CA SER A 450 24.21 26.30 11.33
C SER A 450 24.45 25.43 10.09
N PRO A 451 23.89 25.79 8.92
CA PRO A 451 24.10 25.04 7.67
C PRO A 451 25.58 24.89 7.26
N GLN A 452 26.45 25.80 7.70
CA GLN A 452 27.90 25.74 7.46
C GLN A 452 28.61 24.68 8.32
N VAL A 453 28.04 24.33 9.48
CA VAL A 453 28.57 23.33 10.40
C VAL A 453 27.94 21.96 10.11
N ASP A 454 26.62 21.96 9.91
CA ASP A 454 25.83 20.76 9.67
C ASP A 454 24.70 21.08 8.67
N PRO A 455 24.91 20.77 7.37
CA PRO A 455 23.93 21.07 6.33
C PRO A 455 22.57 20.39 6.52
N ALA A 456 22.50 19.26 7.22
CA ALA A 456 21.26 18.53 7.46
C ALA A 456 20.26 19.34 8.32
N VAL A 457 20.73 20.37 9.02
CA VAL A 457 19.90 21.30 9.79
C VAL A 457 18.88 22.06 8.92
N ILE A 458 19.08 22.09 7.60
CA ILE A 458 18.16 22.73 6.66
C ILE A 458 16.78 22.09 6.66
N TRP A 459 16.66 20.79 6.98
CA TRP A 459 15.35 20.17 7.19
C TRP A 459 14.57 20.86 8.32
N TYR A 460 15.21 21.16 9.45
CA TYR A 460 14.61 21.89 10.59
C TYR A 460 14.15 23.31 10.25
N ARG A 461 14.73 23.93 9.23
CA ARG A 461 14.26 25.23 8.70
C ARG A 461 12.85 25.11 8.13
N GLN A 462 12.56 24.00 7.44
CA GLN A 462 11.27 23.73 6.80
C GLN A 462 10.25 23.19 7.80
N VAL A 463 10.67 22.31 8.72
CA VAL A 463 9.86 21.81 9.85
C VAL A 463 10.15 22.58 11.14
N ASN A 464 9.73 23.85 11.15
CA ASN A 464 10.18 24.83 12.14
C ASN A 464 9.51 24.73 13.53
N ASN A 465 8.57 23.80 13.72
CA ASN A 465 7.88 23.54 14.98
C ASN A 465 7.84 22.03 15.29
N THR A 466 7.52 21.68 16.53
CA THR A 466 7.52 20.28 16.99
C THR A 466 6.54 19.41 16.22
N GLU A 467 5.35 19.94 15.92
CA GLU A 467 4.29 19.24 15.21
C GLU A 467 4.76 18.83 13.81
N SER A 468 5.28 19.76 13.02
CA SER A 468 5.79 19.48 11.68
C SER A 468 6.98 18.50 11.69
N ARG A 469 7.86 18.56 12.70
CA ARG A 469 9.00 17.63 12.82
C ARG A 469 8.55 16.20 13.06
N ILE A 470 7.60 15.99 13.96
CA ILE A 470 7.16 14.63 14.30
C ILE A 470 6.29 14.06 13.18
N GLU A 471 5.45 14.90 12.57
CA GLU A 471 4.60 14.50 11.46
C GLU A 471 5.45 14.09 10.25
N ASP A 472 6.49 14.88 9.90
CA ASP A 472 7.41 14.50 8.83
C ASP A 472 8.27 13.28 9.19
N ALA A 473 8.86 13.23 10.40
CA ALA A 473 9.71 12.11 10.77
C ALA A 473 8.94 10.78 10.80
N ALA A 474 7.71 10.79 11.34
CA ALA A 474 6.85 9.60 11.35
C ALA A 474 6.45 9.17 9.94
N GLN A 475 6.06 10.12 9.07
CA GLN A 475 5.65 9.81 7.70
C GLN A 475 6.83 9.33 6.85
N LEU A 476 7.98 10.02 6.91
CA LEU A 476 9.14 9.73 6.08
C LEU A 476 9.86 8.45 6.45
N PHE A 477 10.01 8.16 7.75
CA PHE A 477 10.88 7.10 8.25
C PHE A 477 10.13 5.91 8.83
N LEU A 478 8.86 6.08 9.25
CA LEU A 478 8.05 4.99 9.80
C LEU A 478 6.87 4.63 8.90
N GLY A 479 6.57 5.44 7.88
CA GLY A 479 5.34 5.29 7.09
C GLY A 479 4.08 5.51 7.92
N GLN A 480 4.16 6.33 8.98
CA GLN A 480 3.06 6.57 9.92
C GLN A 480 2.54 8.00 9.80
N ARG A 481 1.24 8.14 9.51
CA ARG A 481 0.57 9.44 9.35
C ARG A 481 -0.04 9.93 10.66
N MET A 482 0.79 10.54 11.51
CA MET A 482 0.41 10.91 12.89
C MET A 482 -0.47 12.17 12.99
N GLN A 483 -0.71 12.91 11.91
CA GLN A 483 -1.38 14.21 11.94
C GLN A 483 -2.77 14.17 12.59
N CYS A 484 -3.56 13.12 12.31
CA CYS A 484 -4.89 12.97 12.91
C CYS A 484 -4.81 12.74 14.42
N ALA A 485 -3.81 11.98 14.88
CA ALA A 485 -3.59 11.63 16.29
C ALA A 485 -3.34 12.87 17.18
N ARG A 486 -2.97 14.01 16.59
CA ARG A 486 -2.73 15.27 17.32
C ARG A 486 -3.97 15.78 18.05
N CYS A 487 -5.11 15.78 17.36
CA CYS A 487 -6.33 16.44 17.85
C CYS A 487 -7.37 15.44 18.38
N HIS A 488 -7.36 14.21 17.86
CA HIS A 488 -8.24 13.12 18.27
C HIS A 488 -7.54 11.80 17.97
N HIS A 489 -8.08 10.67 18.42
CA HIS A 489 -7.52 9.38 18.08
C HIS A 489 -7.62 9.09 16.57
N HIS A 490 -6.61 8.46 15.99
CA HIS A 490 -6.50 8.28 14.55
C HIS A 490 -7.67 7.41 14.00
N PRO A 491 -8.36 7.81 12.91
CA PRO A 491 -9.57 7.13 12.45
C PRO A 491 -9.35 5.73 11.86
N TYR A 492 -8.13 5.42 11.44
CA TYR A 492 -7.78 4.16 10.76
C TYR A 492 -6.61 3.43 11.44
N GLU A 493 -6.19 3.91 12.62
CA GLU A 493 -5.08 3.36 13.39
C GLU A 493 -5.38 3.36 14.88
N LYS A 494 -4.55 2.66 15.64
CA LYS A 494 -4.61 2.58 17.10
C LYS A 494 -3.96 3.76 17.83
N TRP A 495 -3.42 4.74 17.10
CA TRP A 495 -2.64 5.84 17.67
C TRP A 495 -3.55 6.96 18.21
N GLY A 496 -3.36 7.29 19.48
CA GLY A 496 -4.05 8.36 20.20
C GLY A 496 -3.20 9.62 20.40
N GLN A 497 -3.79 10.62 21.07
CA GLN A 497 -3.08 11.85 21.46
C GLN A 497 -1.86 11.54 22.33
N GLN A 498 -1.99 10.58 23.25
CA GLN A 498 -0.87 10.20 24.10
C GLN A 498 0.34 9.75 23.28
N ASP A 499 0.15 8.86 22.29
CA ASP A 499 1.23 8.37 21.42
C ASP A 499 1.85 9.53 20.62
N TYR A 500 1.01 10.41 20.05
CA TYR A 500 1.46 11.59 19.31
C TYR A 500 2.38 12.48 20.16
N PHE A 501 1.96 12.82 21.38
CA PHE A 501 2.73 13.73 22.23
C PHE A 501 3.93 13.05 22.89
N GLN A 502 3.90 11.73 23.13
CA GLN A 502 5.08 10.97 23.52
C GLN A 502 6.15 10.98 22.40
N MET A 503 5.76 10.82 21.14
CA MET A 503 6.69 11.03 20.03
C MET A 503 7.17 12.48 19.94
N ALA A 504 6.27 13.45 20.16
CA ALA A 504 6.62 14.87 20.17
C ALA A 504 7.69 15.24 21.20
N ALA A 505 7.74 14.50 22.32
CA ALA A 505 8.75 14.73 23.34
C ALA A 505 10.19 14.48 22.83
N PHE A 506 10.41 13.69 21.77
CA PHE A 506 11.72 13.54 21.14
C PHE A 506 12.29 14.83 20.56
N PHE A 507 11.43 15.80 20.21
CA PHE A 507 11.85 17.10 19.68
C PHE A 507 11.66 18.25 20.68
N SER A 508 11.26 17.95 21.93
CA SER A 508 10.96 18.95 22.98
C SER A 508 12.14 19.83 23.39
N LYS A 509 13.38 19.39 23.09
CA LYS A 509 14.62 20.12 23.37
C LYS A 509 15.19 20.89 22.18
N VAL A 510 14.61 20.77 20.99
CA VAL A 510 15.09 21.50 19.81
C VAL A 510 14.72 22.97 19.92
N GLU A 511 15.73 23.82 20.05
CA GLU A 511 15.60 25.26 20.17
C GLU A 511 16.13 25.98 18.94
N ARG A 512 15.35 26.93 18.43
CA ARG A 512 15.77 27.85 17.37
C ARG A 512 16.51 29.03 18.01
N ARG A 513 17.74 29.29 17.57
CA ARG A 513 18.60 30.41 17.97
C ARG A 513 18.93 31.29 16.77
N ASP A 514 19.27 32.54 17.02
CA ASP A 514 19.71 33.45 15.96
C ASP A 514 20.99 32.93 15.30
N GLY A 515 20.99 32.90 13.96
CA GLY A 515 22.14 32.53 13.15
C GLY A 515 22.85 33.75 12.58
N LEU A 516 23.52 33.56 11.44
CA LEU A 516 24.22 34.64 10.73
C LEU A 516 23.25 35.62 10.07
N SER A 517 22.05 35.16 9.71
CA SER A 517 20.94 35.97 9.23
C SER A 517 19.61 35.51 9.84
N PRO A 518 18.56 36.36 9.83
CA PRO A 518 17.21 35.94 10.24
C PRO A 518 16.67 34.73 9.44
N GLN A 519 17.12 34.58 8.20
CA GLN A 519 16.71 33.54 7.25
C GLN A 519 17.49 32.23 7.42
N GLU A 520 18.68 32.26 8.03
CA GLU A 520 19.50 31.10 8.37
C GLU A 520 19.68 30.97 9.90
N PRO A 521 18.63 30.56 10.64
CA PRO A 521 18.74 30.32 12.07
C PRO A 521 19.66 29.14 12.38
N ARG A 522 20.10 29.08 13.64
CA ARG A 522 20.75 27.90 14.20
C ARG A 522 19.76 27.06 15.00
N PHE A 523 19.93 25.75 14.98
CA PHE A 523 19.15 24.84 15.81
C PHE A 523 20.07 24.13 16.79
N VAL A 524 19.69 24.08 18.06
CA VAL A 524 20.48 23.43 19.10
C VAL A 524 19.58 22.61 20.02
N SER A 525 20.14 21.59 20.67
CA SER A 525 19.45 20.88 21.73
C SER A 525 19.72 21.57 23.07
N ARG A 526 18.66 21.98 23.79
CA ARG A 526 18.79 22.61 25.12
C ARG A 526 18.84 21.55 26.23
N LEU A 527 19.46 21.90 27.36
CA LEU A 527 19.40 21.09 28.58
C LEU A 527 18.02 21.14 29.24
N GLY A 528 17.64 20.08 29.94
CA GLY A 528 16.43 20.02 30.78
C GLY A 528 15.64 18.71 30.64
N ASP A 529 14.43 18.68 31.18
CA ASP A 529 13.59 17.48 31.12
C ASP A 529 13.05 17.23 29.70
N VAL A 530 13.00 15.95 29.31
CA VAL A 530 12.41 15.49 28.05
C VAL A 530 10.95 15.15 28.29
N ALA A 531 10.05 16.08 27.95
CA ALA A 531 8.62 15.83 28.00
C ALA A 531 7.83 16.73 27.04
N ALA A 532 6.70 16.23 26.56
CA ALA A 532 5.64 17.02 25.94
C ALA A 532 4.45 17.15 26.91
N LYS A 533 3.56 18.12 26.67
CA LYS A 533 2.34 18.26 27.47
C LYS A 533 1.15 17.66 26.72
N HIS A 534 0.40 16.79 27.38
CA HIS A 534 -0.88 16.32 26.84
C HIS A 534 -1.87 17.51 26.78
N PRO A 535 -2.51 17.79 25.63
CA PRO A 535 -3.30 19.02 25.43
C PRO A 535 -4.55 19.09 26.31
N LYS A 536 -5.18 17.94 26.61
CA LYS A 536 -6.36 17.86 27.48
C LYS A 536 -6.02 17.85 28.98
N SER A 537 -5.21 16.90 29.44
CA SER A 537 -4.93 16.70 30.87
C SER A 537 -3.83 17.59 31.43
N GLY A 538 -3.00 18.21 30.57
CA GLY A 538 -1.80 18.96 30.99
C GLY A 538 -0.67 18.08 31.52
N GLN A 539 -0.83 16.76 31.53
CA GLN A 539 0.17 15.82 32.00
C GLN A 539 1.45 15.91 31.18
N ALA A 540 2.61 15.88 31.86
CA ALA A 540 3.90 15.73 31.21
C ALA A 540 4.08 14.29 30.72
N LEU A 541 4.26 14.13 29.41
CA LEU A 541 4.46 12.85 28.74
C LEU A 541 5.94 12.69 28.39
N PRO A 542 6.63 11.66 28.92
CA PRO A 542 8.00 11.32 28.52
C PRO A 542 8.07 10.88 27.06
N ALA A 543 9.29 10.89 26.48
CA ALA A 543 9.51 10.40 25.13
C ALA A 543 9.26 8.90 25.00
N SER A 544 8.57 8.49 23.94
CA SER A 544 8.31 7.09 23.63
C SER A 544 8.17 6.88 22.14
N GLY A 545 8.76 5.80 21.62
CA GLY A 545 8.45 5.28 20.29
C GLY A 545 7.05 4.68 20.25
N LEU A 546 6.51 4.48 19.05
CA LEU A 546 5.23 3.81 18.84
C LEU A 546 5.30 2.35 19.33
N ASP A 547 4.35 1.94 20.18
CA ASP A 547 4.35 0.66 20.91
C ASP A 547 5.56 0.40 21.83
N ALA A 548 6.46 1.37 22.01
CA ALA A 548 7.60 1.25 22.90
C ALA A 548 7.21 1.73 24.32
N PRO A 549 7.87 1.19 25.37
CA PRO A 549 7.72 1.75 26.71
C PRO A 549 8.33 3.16 26.79
N PRO A 550 7.77 4.06 27.62
CA PRO A 550 8.33 5.38 27.82
C PRO A 550 9.78 5.38 28.31
N LEU A 551 10.59 6.25 27.72
CA LEU A 551 12.01 6.40 28.02
C LEU A 551 12.24 7.41 29.15
N GLN A 552 13.16 7.07 30.06
CA GLN A 552 13.72 8.01 31.02
C GLN A 552 15.10 8.44 30.53
N LEU A 553 15.22 9.69 30.09
CA LEU A 553 16.44 10.24 29.53
C LEU A 553 17.03 11.29 30.49
N PRO A 554 18.36 11.33 30.67
CA PRO A 554 18.98 12.30 31.56
C PRO A 554 18.85 13.72 30.99
N PRO A 555 18.90 14.77 31.84
CA PRO A 555 18.64 16.14 31.40
C PRO A 555 19.62 16.68 30.35
N ASP A 556 20.81 16.11 30.24
CA ASP A 556 21.87 16.43 29.29
C ASP A 556 21.84 15.58 28.00
N ALA A 557 21.02 14.54 27.92
CA ALA A 557 20.87 13.75 26.69
C ALA A 557 20.06 14.50 25.63
N ASP A 558 20.45 14.31 24.36
CA ASP A 558 19.62 14.66 23.21
C ASP A 558 18.62 13.52 22.91
N PRO A 559 17.31 13.72 23.14
CA PRO A 559 16.32 12.68 22.93
C PRO A 559 16.20 12.24 21.47
N ARG A 560 16.64 13.06 20.51
CA ARG A 560 16.64 12.71 19.08
C ARG A 560 17.59 11.55 18.78
N GLU A 561 18.65 11.39 19.57
CA GLU A 561 19.55 10.23 19.47
C GLU A 561 18.82 8.94 19.86
N ALA A 562 18.12 8.95 20.99
CA ALA A 562 17.30 7.81 21.42
C ALA A 562 16.18 7.49 20.42
N PHE A 563 15.64 8.50 19.75
CA PHE A 563 14.65 8.29 18.69
C PHE A 563 15.25 7.56 17.48
N ALA A 564 16.41 8.02 17.01
CA ALA A 564 17.13 7.38 15.91
C ALA A 564 17.56 5.95 16.27
N ASP A 565 18.02 5.73 17.51
CA ASP A 565 18.41 4.41 17.98
C ASP A 565 17.20 3.46 17.95
N TRP A 566 16.05 3.87 18.51
CA TRP A 566 14.79 3.11 18.47
C TRP A 566 14.30 2.80 17.03
N MET A 567 14.43 3.76 16.10
CA MET A 567 14.07 3.53 14.70
C MET A 567 14.88 2.38 14.09
N THR A 568 16.16 2.27 14.44
CA THR A 568 17.10 1.34 13.82
C THR A 568 17.19 -0.03 14.50
N GLU A 569 16.42 -0.24 15.56
CA GLU A 569 16.29 -1.55 16.22
C GLU A 569 15.79 -2.61 15.24
N LYS A 570 16.30 -3.83 15.36
CA LYS A 570 16.02 -4.92 14.40
C LYS A 570 14.57 -5.38 14.40
N ASP A 571 13.91 -5.23 15.55
CA ASP A 571 12.51 -5.57 15.79
C ASP A 571 11.58 -4.38 15.62
N ASN A 572 12.08 -3.20 15.23
CA ASN A 572 11.24 -2.06 14.86
C ASN A 572 10.37 -2.44 13.64
N PRO A 573 9.03 -2.44 13.76
CA PRO A 573 8.16 -2.95 12.69
C PRO A 573 7.94 -1.94 11.56
N PHE A 574 8.51 -0.74 11.64
CA PHE A 574 8.19 0.38 10.75
C PHE A 574 9.37 0.78 9.87
N PHE A 575 10.55 0.99 10.46
CA PHE A 575 11.66 1.69 9.81
C PHE A 575 12.18 1.01 8.53
N ALA A 576 12.50 -0.28 8.62
CA ALA A 576 12.95 -1.06 7.47
C ALA A 576 11.86 -1.19 6.40
N LYS A 577 10.60 -1.43 6.83
CA LYS A 577 9.46 -1.58 5.91
C LYS A 577 9.14 -0.30 5.16
N SER A 578 9.23 0.85 5.82
CA SER A 578 8.95 2.16 5.21
C SER A 578 9.89 2.45 4.03
N VAL A 579 11.21 2.32 4.24
CA VAL A 579 12.18 2.57 3.16
C VAL A 579 12.17 1.45 2.10
N ALA A 580 11.96 0.19 2.50
CA ALA A 580 11.79 -0.93 1.57
C ALA A 580 10.63 -0.69 0.60
N ASN A 581 9.46 -0.29 1.13
CA ASN A 581 8.26 -0.04 0.35
C ASN A 581 8.45 1.14 -0.62
N ARG A 582 9.10 2.21 -0.16
CA ARG A 582 9.47 3.38 -0.98
C ARG A 582 10.39 3.00 -2.15
N TYR A 583 11.42 2.19 -1.88
CA TYR A 583 12.34 1.75 -2.92
C TYR A 583 11.68 0.75 -3.87
N TRP A 584 10.82 -0.14 -3.38
CA TRP A 584 10.03 -1.01 -4.24
C TRP A 584 9.15 -0.22 -5.21
N LYS A 585 8.46 0.82 -4.73
CA LYS A 585 7.67 1.73 -5.57
C LYS A 585 8.52 2.42 -6.64
N HIS A 586 9.74 2.84 -6.30
CA HIS A 586 10.66 3.43 -7.28
C HIS A 586 10.91 2.50 -8.47
N PHE A 587 11.20 1.22 -8.20
CA PHE A 587 11.54 0.25 -9.25
C PHE A 587 10.31 -0.30 -9.99
N PHE A 588 9.18 -0.49 -9.33
CA PHE A 588 7.98 -1.11 -9.94
C PHE A 588 6.84 -0.14 -10.25
N GLY A 589 6.95 1.13 -9.86
CA GLY A 589 5.94 2.18 -10.10
C GLY A 589 4.76 2.12 -9.14
N ARG A 590 4.66 1.03 -8.36
CA ARG A 590 3.63 0.80 -7.36
C ARG A 590 4.23 0.14 -6.12
N ALA A 591 3.92 0.69 -4.96
CA ALA A 591 4.33 0.16 -3.67
C ALA A 591 3.57 -1.14 -3.30
N LEU A 592 4.13 -1.92 -2.37
CA LEU A 592 3.42 -3.05 -1.76
C LEU A 592 2.28 -2.55 -0.88
N ILE A 593 2.50 -1.44 -0.18
CA ILE A 593 1.48 -0.68 0.53
C ILE A 593 1.35 0.65 -0.20
N GLU A 594 0.19 0.94 -0.77
CA GLU A 594 -0.06 2.18 -1.51
C GLU A 594 -1.13 3.01 -0.78
N PRO A 595 -0.90 4.28 -0.43
CA PRO A 595 0.36 5.04 -0.58
C PRO A 595 1.55 4.46 0.19
N GLU A 596 2.76 4.72 -0.31
CA GLU A 596 4.04 4.16 0.16
C GLU A 596 4.41 4.50 1.62
N ASP A 597 3.84 5.59 2.14
CA ASP A 597 4.08 6.18 3.46
C ASP A 597 2.87 6.03 4.40
N ASP A 598 2.01 5.04 4.13
CA ASP A 598 0.74 4.79 4.84
C ASP A 598 0.66 3.34 5.36
N LEU A 599 1.68 2.96 6.14
CA LEU A 599 1.90 1.64 6.71
C LEU A 599 0.99 1.41 7.92
N ARG A 600 -0.25 1.01 7.65
CA ARG A 600 -1.25 0.75 8.68
C ARG A 600 -1.82 -0.66 8.64
N VAL A 601 -2.34 -1.14 9.77
CA VAL A 601 -2.99 -2.48 9.84
C VAL A 601 -4.18 -2.57 8.88
N THR A 602 -4.87 -1.46 8.66
CA THR A 602 -6.00 -1.33 7.72
C THR A 602 -5.58 -1.16 6.25
N ASN A 603 -4.28 -1.10 5.96
CA ASN A 603 -3.69 -1.00 4.63
C ASN A 603 -2.54 -2.01 4.51
N PRO A 604 -2.84 -3.33 4.58
CA PRO A 604 -1.81 -4.35 4.58
C PRO A 604 -1.04 -4.38 3.24
N PRO A 605 0.22 -4.85 3.24
CA PRO A 605 0.98 -5.02 2.00
C PRO A 605 0.28 -6.01 1.07
N SER A 606 0.34 -5.73 -0.23
CA SER A 606 -0.15 -6.63 -1.28
C SER A 606 0.59 -7.97 -1.25
N ASN A 607 1.85 -8.01 -0.82
CA ASN A 607 2.59 -9.24 -0.59
C ASN A 607 3.39 -9.11 0.73
N PRO A 608 2.84 -9.60 1.86
CA PRO A 608 3.48 -9.53 3.17
C PRO A 608 4.84 -10.24 3.22
N GLU A 609 4.96 -11.41 2.60
CA GLU A 609 6.19 -12.19 2.57
C GLU A 609 7.30 -11.44 1.83
N LEU A 610 6.95 -10.77 0.73
CA LEU A 610 7.88 -9.91 0.00
C LEU A 610 8.27 -8.67 0.82
N MET A 611 7.32 -8.05 1.52
CA MET A 611 7.59 -6.91 2.40
C MET A 611 8.59 -7.29 3.49
N ASP A 612 8.39 -8.45 4.12
CA ASP A 612 9.29 -8.97 5.15
C ASP A 612 10.65 -9.35 4.56
N ALA A 613 10.70 -9.93 3.35
CA ALA A 613 11.95 -10.21 2.66
C ALA A 613 12.78 -8.93 2.40
N LEU A 614 12.16 -7.88 1.86
CA LEU A 614 12.84 -6.59 1.63
C LEU A 614 13.33 -5.94 2.93
N ALA A 615 12.52 -5.96 3.99
CA ALA A 615 12.91 -5.43 5.29
C ALA A 615 14.10 -6.22 5.89
N ASN A 616 14.10 -7.54 5.73
CA ASN A 616 15.19 -8.40 6.20
C ASN A 616 16.50 -8.14 5.44
N GLU A 617 16.46 -7.90 4.12
CA GLU A 617 17.64 -7.52 3.33
C GLU A 617 18.31 -6.25 3.89
N LEU A 618 17.52 -5.25 4.25
CA LEU A 618 18.02 -4.03 4.88
C LEU A 618 18.61 -4.31 6.26
N ILE A 619 17.92 -5.04 7.12
CA ILE A 619 18.40 -5.32 8.48
C ILE A 619 19.73 -6.11 8.44
N GLN A 620 19.83 -7.12 7.58
CA GLN A 620 21.02 -7.97 7.45
C GLN A 620 22.21 -7.22 6.84
N SER A 621 21.96 -6.35 5.86
CA SER A 621 22.99 -5.51 5.24
C SER A 621 23.36 -4.27 6.08
N LYS A 622 22.78 -4.11 7.27
CA LYS A 622 22.95 -2.92 8.13
C LYS A 622 22.49 -1.62 7.45
N PHE A 623 21.36 -1.69 6.79
CA PHE A 623 20.68 -0.61 6.10
C PHE A 623 21.46 -0.05 4.90
N ASP A 624 22.13 -0.93 4.14
CA ASP A 624 22.81 -0.58 2.89
C ASP A 624 21.78 -0.45 1.75
N LEU A 625 21.60 0.76 1.23
CA LEU A 625 20.63 1.04 0.17
C LEU A 625 21.11 0.56 -1.20
N LYS A 626 22.42 0.59 -1.49
CA LYS A 626 22.97 0.03 -2.72
C LYS A 626 22.79 -1.49 -2.74
N HIS A 627 22.93 -2.17 -1.59
CA HIS A 627 22.60 -3.59 -1.45
C HIS A 627 21.14 -3.88 -1.78
N LEU A 628 20.19 -3.11 -1.20
CA LEU A 628 18.77 -3.27 -1.52
C LEU A 628 18.48 -3.09 -3.02
N ILE A 629 19.02 -2.02 -3.63
CA ILE A 629 18.86 -1.77 -5.08
C ILE A 629 19.40 -2.94 -5.89
N ARG A 630 20.60 -3.43 -5.55
CA ARG A 630 21.23 -4.57 -6.22
C ARG A 630 20.34 -5.82 -6.15
N THR A 631 19.80 -6.14 -4.97
CA THR A 631 18.92 -7.30 -4.78
C THR A 631 17.64 -7.16 -5.61
N ILE A 632 17.04 -5.96 -5.67
CA ILE A 632 15.85 -5.71 -6.51
C ILE A 632 16.19 -5.87 -8.00
N CYS A 633 17.20 -5.16 -8.51
CA CYS A 633 17.51 -5.15 -9.94
C CYS A 633 18.01 -6.50 -10.47
N ASN A 634 18.65 -7.32 -9.63
CA ASN A 634 19.10 -8.67 -10.00
C ASN A 634 18.02 -9.75 -9.83
N SER A 635 16.84 -9.43 -9.29
CA SER A 635 15.71 -10.36 -9.20
C SER A 635 15.17 -10.69 -10.60
N SER A 636 14.66 -11.91 -10.77
CA SER A 636 13.93 -12.29 -11.98
C SER A 636 12.63 -11.49 -12.13
N THR A 637 11.99 -11.11 -11.02
CA THR A 637 10.79 -10.29 -10.98
C THR A 637 11.01 -8.91 -11.63
N TYR A 638 12.10 -8.22 -11.30
CA TYR A 638 12.43 -6.93 -11.93
C TYR A 638 12.79 -7.09 -13.41
N GLN A 639 13.25 -8.27 -13.82
CA GLN A 639 13.65 -8.59 -15.18
C GLN A 639 12.52 -9.14 -16.04
N LEU A 640 11.27 -9.19 -15.56
CA LEU A 640 10.12 -9.57 -16.40
C LEU A 640 9.84 -8.49 -17.45
N SER A 641 9.35 -8.89 -18.62
CA SER A 641 8.85 -7.96 -19.64
C SER A 641 7.56 -7.31 -19.16
N GLU A 642 7.32 -6.10 -19.65
CA GLU A 642 6.06 -5.37 -19.60
C GLU A 642 4.97 -5.95 -20.49
N ASN A 643 5.34 -6.74 -21.50
CA ASN A 643 4.40 -7.37 -22.43
C ASN A 643 3.55 -8.38 -21.66
N ALA A 644 2.28 -8.03 -21.49
CA ALA A 644 1.33 -8.87 -20.77
C ALA A 644 0.94 -10.10 -21.61
N ASN A 645 0.77 -11.25 -20.95
CA ASN A 645 0.03 -12.38 -21.50
C ASN A 645 -1.48 -12.20 -21.26
N ALA A 646 -2.30 -13.11 -21.78
CA ALA A 646 -3.76 -12.98 -21.69
C ALA A 646 -4.27 -13.03 -20.24
N GLU A 647 -3.55 -13.77 -19.40
CA GLU A 647 -3.89 -14.05 -18.00
C GLU A 647 -3.49 -12.92 -17.05
N ASN A 648 -2.39 -12.20 -17.35
CA ASN A 648 -1.80 -11.22 -16.45
C ASN A 648 -2.04 -9.75 -16.87
N LEU A 649 -2.75 -9.52 -17.97
CA LEU A 649 -3.09 -8.18 -18.47
C LEU A 649 -3.79 -7.31 -17.41
N ARG A 650 -4.63 -7.93 -16.57
CA ARG A 650 -5.38 -7.26 -15.50
C ARG A 650 -4.64 -7.20 -14.16
N ASP A 651 -3.48 -7.85 -14.06
CA ASP A 651 -2.66 -7.73 -12.85
C ASP A 651 -2.13 -6.31 -12.72
N SER A 652 -2.27 -5.75 -11.53
CA SER A 652 -1.86 -4.39 -11.19
C SER A 652 -1.08 -4.30 -9.88
N ASN A 653 -0.89 -5.41 -9.15
CA ASN A 653 -0.28 -5.39 -7.82
C ASN A 653 0.37 -6.72 -7.38
N CYS A 654 0.36 -7.75 -8.23
CA CYS A 654 1.03 -9.04 -7.96
C CYS A 654 2.41 -9.14 -8.60
N TYR A 655 2.82 -8.16 -9.41
CA TYR A 655 4.13 -8.08 -10.06
C TYR A 655 4.40 -9.28 -10.99
N SER A 656 3.36 -9.75 -11.67
CA SER A 656 3.48 -10.80 -12.71
C SER A 656 4.20 -10.31 -13.98
N ARG A 657 4.44 -9.01 -14.10
CA ARG A 657 5.13 -8.35 -15.21
C ARG A 657 5.70 -7.03 -14.72
N TYR A 658 6.57 -6.42 -15.53
CA TYR A 658 6.97 -5.04 -15.26
C TYR A 658 5.84 -4.07 -15.66
N TYR A 659 5.59 -3.05 -14.85
CA TYR A 659 4.57 -2.04 -15.17
C TYR A 659 5.26 -0.79 -15.74
N PRO A 660 4.98 -0.38 -16.98
CA PRO A 660 5.62 0.80 -17.56
C PRO A 660 5.36 2.05 -16.73
N LYS A 661 6.44 2.75 -16.38
CA LYS A 661 6.43 4.00 -15.60
C LYS A 661 6.74 5.16 -16.52
N ARG A 662 6.01 6.25 -16.41
CA ARG A 662 6.36 7.47 -17.14
C ARG A 662 7.68 8.06 -16.61
N LEU A 663 8.49 8.60 -17.51
CA LEU A 663 9.69 9.35 -17.10
C LEU A 663 9.31 10.59 -16.28
N PRO A 664 9.96 10.81 -15.11
CA PRO A 664 9.84 12.05 -14.35
C PRO A 664 10.27 13.28 -15.16
N ALA A 665 9.78 14.46 -14.77
CA ALA A 665 10.01 15.72 -15.48
C ALA A 665 11.49 16.01 -15.78
N GLU A 666 12.35 15.84 -14.78
CA GLU A 666 13.79 16.09 -14.84
C GLU A 666 14.46 15.12 -15.81
N LEU A 667 14.18 13.82 -15.65
CA LEU A 667 14.66 12.76 -16.54
C LEU A 667 14.23 12.99 -17.99
N LEU A 668 12.97 13.36 -18.20
CA LEU A 668 12.43 13.55 -19.54
C LEU A 668 13.07 14.76 -20.24
N LEU A 669 13.27 15.87 -19.52
CA LEU A 669 13.95 17.04 -20.07
C LEU A 669 15.40 16.69 -20.44
N ASP A 670 16.12 16.03 -19.53
CA ASP A 670 17.49 15.62 -19.75
C ASP A 670 17.61 14.59 -20.89
N ALA A 671 16.67 13.66 -21.01
CA ALA A 671 16.60 12.68 -22.10
C ALA A 671 16.40 13.36 -23.47
N ILE A 672 15.54 14.38 -23.54
CA ILE A 672 15.33 15.18 -24.76
C ILE A 672 16.63 15.92 -25.12
N ASP A 673 17.31 16.51 -24.13
CA ASP A 673 18.60 17.18 -24.32
C ASP A 673 19.67 16.21 -24.82
N ASP A 674 19.72 15.00 -24.26
CA ASP A 674 20.67 13.95 -24.64
C ASP A 674 20.42 13.42 -26.06
N VAL A 675 19.16 13.24 -26.48
CA VAL A 675 18.79 12.78 -27.83
C VAL A 675 19.02 13.86 -28.89
N THR A 676 18.70 15.11 -28.59
CA THR A 676 18.89 16.23 -29.53
C THR A 676 20.32 16.77 -29.55
N ALA A 677 21.13 16.42 -28.54
CA ALA A 677 22.38 17.11 -28.20
C ALA A 677 22.18 18.64 -28.03
N SER A 678 21.02 19.03 -27.51
CA SER A 678 20.76 20.40 -27.05
C SER A 678 21.02 20.49 -25.54
N ARG A 679 20.90 21.70 -24.98
CA ARG A 679 21.13 21.94 -23.55
C ARG A 679 20.08 22.90 -23.00
N SER A 680 19.42 22.50 -21.93
CA SER A 680 18.65 23.39 -21.07
C SER A 680 19.59 24.25 -20.22
N GLY A 681 19.15 25.47 -19.90
CA GLY A 681 19.85 26.37 -18.99
C GLY A 681 18.99 26.65 -17.76
N PHE A 682 19.64 26.75 -16.60
CA PHE A 682 19.00 27.10 -15.33
C PHE A 682 19.71 28.29 -14.72
N GLU A 683 18.95 29.30 -14.31
CA GLU A 683 19.50 30.57 -13.84
C GLU A 683 20.42 30.38 -12.62
N GLY A 684 21.63 30.92 -12.70
CA GLY A 684 22.65 30.79 -11.66
C GLY A 684 23.25 29.39 -11.50
N MET A 685 23.03 28.49 -12.46
CA MET A 685 23.77 27.22 -12.57
C MET A 685 24.82 27.30 -13.69
N PRO A 686 25.94 26.57 -13.58
CA PRO A 686 26.89 26.44 -14.68
C PRO A 686 26.26 25.90 -15.97
N ALA A 687 26.77 26.33 -17.12
CA ALA A 687 26.32 25.83 -18.40
C ALA A 687 26.52 24.30 -18.49
N GLY A 688 25.50 23.59 -18.97
CA GLY A 688 25.51 22.13 -19.05
C GLY A 688 25.03 21.39 -17.80
N THR A 689 24.61 22.11 -16.74
CA THR A 689 23.94 21.51 -15.58
C THR A 689 22.66 20.81 -16.03
N ARG A 690 22.51 19.54 -15.66
CA ARG A 690 21.32 18.74 -15.96
C ARG A 690 20.17 19.06 -15.00
N ALA A 691 18.94 18.83 -15.43
CA ALA A 691 17.76 19.03 -14.59
C ALA A 691 17.82 18.16 -13.31
N ILE A 692 18.33 16.93 -13.43
CA ILE A 692 18.50 16.03 -12.28
C ILE A 692 19.54 16.51 -11.24
N GLN A 693 20.43 17.43 -11.63
CA GLN A 693 21.49 17.97 -10.76
C GLN A 693 21.08 19.28 -10.07
N LEU A 694 19.83 19.73 -10.27
CA LEU A 694 19.34 20.93 -9.60
C LEU A 694 19.28 20.72 -8.08
N PRO A 695 19.89 21.63 -7.28
CA PRO A 695 19.95 21.45 -5.83
C PRO A 695 18.58 21.41 -5.12
N ASP A 696 17.60 22.12 -5.67
CA ASP A 696 16.25 22.21 -5.13
C ASP A 696 15.19 22.52 -6.23
N THR A 697 13.92 22.63 -5.82
CA THR A 697 12.79 22.82 -6.72
C THR A 697 12.45 24.27 -7.07
N SER A 698 13.17 25.26 -6.52
CA SER A 698 12.87 26.69 -6.70
C SER A 698 13.32 27.24 -8.07
N PHE A 699 14.11 26.50 -8.84
CA PHE A 699 14.54 26.89 -10.19
C PHE A 699 13.36 26.94 -11.17
N GLN A 700 13.19 28.08 -11.84
CA GLN A 700 12.08 28.29 -12.77
C GLN A 700 12.26 27.48 -14.06
N SER A 701 11.31 26.59 -14.36
CA SER A 701 11.21 25.89 -15.64
C SER A 701 9.76 25.49 -15.88
N TYR A 702 9.16 26.04 -16.95
CA TYR A 702 7.79 25.69 -17.32
C TYR A 702 7.66 24.21 -17.69
N PHE A 703 8.66 23.63 -18.36
CA PHE A 703 8.72 22.20 -18.63
C PHE A 703 8.60 21.39 -17.34
N LEU A 704 9.48 21.65 -16.37
CA LEU A 704 9.51 20.86 -15.14
C LEU A 704 8.18 20.94 -14.37
N THR A 705 7.55 22.12 -14.34
CA THR A 705 6.22 22.30 -13.74
C THR A 705 5.13 21.52 -14.47
N VAL A 706 5.04 21.62 -15.80
CA VAL A 706 4.00 20.94 -16.60
C VAL A 706 4.10 19.41 -16.50
N PHE A 707 5.32 18.88 -16.38
CA PHE A 707 5.60 17.45 -16.25
C PHE A 707 5.57 16.95 -14.80
N GLY A 708 5.11 17.76 -13.85
CA GLY A 708 4.75 17.32 -12.51
C GLY A 708 5.95 17.19 -11.56
N ARG A 709 7.01 18.01 -11.72
CA ARG A 709 8.03 18.18 -10.68
C ARG A 709 7.35 18.62 -9.38
N PRO A 710 7.66 18.01 -8.22
CA PRO A 710 7.07 18.38 -6.95
C PRO A 710 7.45 19.81 -6.54
N GLU A 711 6.62 20.45 -5.72
CA GLU A 711 6.93 21.75 -5.14
C GLU A 711 7.88 21.63 -3.94
N SER A 712 8.02 20.42 -3.39
CA SER A 712 8.75 20.13 -2.14
C SER A 712 8.13 20.89 -0.96
N ALA A 713 6.81 21.00 -0.96
CA ALA A 713 6.06 21.70 0.07
C ALA A 713 5.74 20.78 1.27
N THR A 714 5.67 19.47 1.03
CA THR A 714 5.29 18.39 1.96
C THR A 714 6.29 17.23 1.89
N SER A 715 6.23 16.32 2.85
CA SER A 715 6.99 15.06 2.85
C SER A 715 6.36 13.96 1.99
N CYS A 716 5.27 14.27 1.27
CA CYS A 716 4.56 13.29 0.44
C CYS A 716 5.19 13.17 -0.94
N GLU A 717 5.56 11.95 -1.33
CA GLU A 717 5.94 11.64 -2.72
C GLU A 717 4.80 11.89 -3.71
N CYS A 718 3.56 11.91 -3.22
CA CYS A 718 2.37 12.19 -4.01
C CYS A 718 2.30 13.61 -4.62
N GLU A 719 3.16 14.55 -4.20
CA GLU A 719 3.31 15.84 -4.90
C GLU A 719 3.80 15.67 -6.33
N ARG A 720 4.63 14.64 -6.57
CA ARG A 720 5.09 14.31 -7.91
C ARG A 720 3.95 13.66 -8.68
N THR A 721 3.54 14.27 -9.78
CA THR A 721 2.44 13.75 -10.60
C THR A 721 2.97 13.18 -11.90
N THR A 722 2.70 11.91 -12.15
CA THR A 722 3.04 11.23 -13.43
C THR A 722 1.81 11.03 -14.32
N ALA A 723 0.63 11.42 -13.84
CA ALA A 723 -0.62 11.36 -14.57
C ALA A 723 -0.54 12.13 -15.89
N SER A 724 -1.09 11.55 -16.96
CA SER A 724 -1.18 12.18 -18.27
C SER A 724 -2.18 13.34 -18.22
N ASN A 725 -1.78 14.50 -18.74
CA ASN A 725 -2.69 15.62 -18.96
C ASN A 725 -2.49 16.21 -20.36
N LEU A 726 -3.51 16.94 -20.85
CA LEU A 726 -3.50 17.55 -22.17
C LEU A 726 -2.35 18.56 -22.35
N ALA A 727 -2.00 19.30 -21.29
CA ALA A 727 -0.95 20.31 -21.34
C ALA A 727 0.43 19.70 -21.65
N GLN A 728 0.74 18.53 -21.10
CA GLN A 728 1.98 17.80 -21.38
C GLN A 728 2.06 17.34 -22.83
N SER A 729 0.98 16.78 -23.37
CA SER A 729 0.93 16.37 -24.78
C SER A 729 1.11 17.56 -25.71
N LEU A 730 0.40 18.66 -25.47
CA LEU A 730 0.56 19.89 -26.24
C LEU A 730 2.00 20.42 -26.13
N HIS A 731 2.59 20.41 -24.94
CA HIS A 731 3.96 20.89 -24.74
C HIS A 731 4.99 20.12 -25.57
N LEU A 732 4.90 18.78 -25.64
CA LEU A 732 5.79 17.98 -26.50
C LEU A 732 5.53 18.22 -27.99
N MET A 733 4.27 18.41 -28.38
CA MET A 733 3.89 18.51 -29.78
C MET A 733 4.21 19.87 -30.40
N ASN A 734 4.00 20.97 -29.67
CA ASN A 734 3.97 22.31 -30.30
C ASN A 734 4.62 23.44 -29.49
N SER A 735 5.30 23.15 -28.36
CA SER A 735 5.93 24.22 -27.59
C SER A 735 7.11 24.85 -28.33
N LYS A 736 7.31 26.15 -28.08
CA LYS A 736 8.51 26.88 -28.53
C LYS A 736 9.80 26.22 -28.02
N GLU A 737 9.76 25.66 -26.82
CA GLU A 737 10.91 24.98 -26.22
C GLU A 737 11.31 23.74 -27.02
N MET A 738 10.37 22.85 -27.35
CA MET A 738 10.64 21.68 -28.19
C MET A 738 11.12 22.06 -29.58
N HIS A 739 10.46 23.04 -30.22
CA HIS A 739 10.89 23.55 -31.52
C HIS A 739 12.34 24.09 -31.46
N THR A 740 12.68 24.83 -30.40
CA THR A 740 14.03 25.38 -30.22
C THR A 740 15.07 24.27 -30.06
N LYS A 741 14.77 23.22 -29.27
CA LYS A 741 15.69 22.09 -29.07
C LYS A 741 15.95 21.30 -30.35
N LEU A 742 14.92 21.08 -31.16
CA LEU A 742 15.01 20.36 -32.44
C LEU A 742 15.72 21.18 -33.52
N SER A 743 15.42 22.48 -33.62
CA SER A 743 15.97 23.36 -34.66
C SER A 743 17.29 24.05 -34.29
N ALA A 744 17.79 23.90 -33.07
CA ALA A 744 19.03 24.53 -32.60
C ALA A 744 20.23 24.26 -33.53
N ALA A 745 20.96 25.34 -33.88
CA ALA A 745 22.19 25.24 -34.67
C ALA A 745 23.27 24.44 -33.92
N GLY A 746 23.99 23.58 -34.63
CA GLY A 746 25.06 22.75 -34.05
C GLY A 746 24.57 21.60 -33.17
N ASN A 747 23.27 21.37 -33.06
CA ASN A 747 22.72 20.18 -32.41
C ASN A 747 22.95 18.91 -33.26
N ARG A 748 22.63 17.73 -32.71
CA ARG A 748 22.88 16.44 -33.38
C ARG A 748 22.21 16.37 -34.75
N LEU A 749 20.97 16.83 -34.83
CA LEU A 749 20.17 16.84 -36.05
C LEU A 749 20.81 17.73 -37.13
N SER A 750 21.57 18.76 -36.73
CA SER A 750 22.15 19.75 -37.65
C SER A 750 23.29 19.06 -38.37
N ILE A 751 24.15 18.40 -37.58
CA ILE A 751 25.28 17.60 -38.03
C ILE A 751 24.82 16.45 -38.93
N TRP A 752 23.74 15.75 -38.56
CA TRP A 752 23.19 14.67 -39.39
C TRP A 752 22.67 15.14 -40.74
N SER A 753 22.11 16.35 -40.80
CA SER A 753 21.54 16.94 -42.02
C SER A 753 22.59 17.49 -43.01
N GLU A 754 23.85 17.61 -42.59
CA GLU A 754 24.92 18.09 -43.47
C GLU A 754 25.22 17.08 -44.58
N ILE A 755 25.03 17.50 -45.84
CA ILE A 755 25.43 16.73 -47.01
C ILE A 755 26.76 17.32 -47.52
N PRO A 756 27.85 16.54 -47.57
CA PRO A 756 29.09 17.01 -48.19
C PRO A 756 28.83 17.38 -49.65
N PRO A 757 29.60 18.34 -50.22
CA PRO A 757 29.44 18.72 -51.62
C PRO A 757 29.54 17.49 -52.53
N PRO A 758 28.74 17.42 -53.62
CA PRO A 758 28.71 16.26 -54.50
C PRO A 758 30.12 15.90 -54.96
N ASN A 759 30.56 14.68 -54.68
CA ASN A 759 31.70 14.11 -55.37
C ASN A 759 31.18 13.38 -56.62
N GLU A 760 31.98 13.24 -57.67
CA GLU A 760 31.56 12.56 -58.91
C GLU A 760 31.16 11.08 -58.72
N ALA A 761 31.39 10.51 -57.53
CA ALA A 761 31.20 9.10 -57.23
C ALA A 761 29.87 8.74 -56.53
N LYS A 762 29.13 9.68 -55.93
CA LYS A 762 27.85 9.42 -55.23
C LYS A 762 26.84 10.57 -55.39
N SER A 763 25.61 10.22 -55.73
CA SER A 763 24.47 11.14 -55.73
C SER A 763 24.05 11.53 -54.30
N PRO A 764 23.35 12.68 -54.11
CA PRO A 764 22.81 13.06 -52.81
C PRO A 764 21.93 11.97 -52.17
N ALA A 765 21.12 11.27 -52.97
CA ALA A 765 20.30 10.16 -52.49
C ALA A 765 21.14 8.98 -51.96
N GLU A 766 22.27 8.66 -52.59
CA GLU A 766 23.18 7.62 -52.13
C GLU A 766 23.89 8.02 -50.83
N VAL A 767 24.30 9.29 -50.72
CA VAL A 767 24.89 9.83 -49.48
C VAL A 767 23.87 9.83 -48.34
N ILE A 768 22.63 10.26 -48.59
CA ILE A 768 21.54 10.22 -47.62
C ILE A 768 21.23 8.79 -47.23
N ARG A 769 21.26 7.83 -48.17
CA ARG A 769 21.00 6.43 -47.86
C ARG A 769 22.04 5.86 -46.89
N GLU A 770 23.32 6.07 -47.18
CA GLU A 770 24.41 5.54 -46.36
C GLU A 770 24.48 6.22 -44.98
N LYS A 771 24.48 7.55 -44.93
CA LYS A 771 24.50 8.30 -43.66
C LYS A 771 23.19 8.12 -42.87
N GLY A 772 22.06 8.14 -43.56
CA GLY A 772 20.73 8.06 -42.97
C GLY A 772 20.53 6.77 -42.19
N LEU A 773 21.00 5.64 -42.72
CA LEU A 773 20.95 4.36 -41.99
C LEU A 773 21.71 4.42 -40.66
N ALA A 774 22.93 4.97 -40.66
CA ALA A 774 23.73 5.13 -39.45
C ALA A 774 23.08 6.11 -38.46
N ASN A 775 22.55 7.23 -38.95
CA ASN A 775 21.89 8.26 -38.13
C ASN A 775 20.58 7.74 -37.52
N ILE A 776 19.79 6.95 -38.27
CA ILE A 776 18.57 6.31 -37.77
C ILE A 776 18.93 5.30 -36.68
N SER A 777 19.91 4.44 -36.90
CA SER A 777 20.40 3.51 -35.87
C SER A 777 20.85 4.27 -34.61
N GLU A 778 21.66 5.32 -34.78
CA GLU A 778 22.11 6.16 -33.67
C GLU A 778 20.95 6.84 -32.90
N LEU A 779 19.92 7.36 -33.60
CA LEU A 779 18.72 7.92 -32.99
C LEU A 779 17.99 6.90 -32.11
N TYR A 780 17.76 5.70 -32.64
CA TYR A 780 17.06 4.63 -31.93
C TYR A 780 17.86 4.11 -30.74
N LEU A 781 19.18 3.97 -30.87
CA LEU A 781 20.04 3.61 -29.75
C LEU A 781 20.03 4.67 -28.65
N LEU A 782 20.08 5.95 -29.00
CA LEU A 782 20.06 7.03 -28.00
C LEU A 782 18.71 7.19 -27.32
N ALA A 783 17.61 7.16 -28.07
CA ALA A 783 16.28 7.40 -27.52
C ALA A 783 15.68 6.15 -26.85
N LEU A 784 15.87 4.98 -27.46
CA LEU A 784 15.18 3.73 -27.14
C LEU A 784 16.13 2.60 -26.72
N SER A 785 17.45 2.79 -26.82
CA SER A 785 18.48 1.81 -26.40
C SER A 785 18.47 0.49 -27.17
N ARG A 786 17.80 0.45 -28.33
CA ARG A 786 17.76 -0.69 -29.25
C ARG A 786 17.97 -0.22 -30.68
N GLU A 787 18.24 -1.16 -31.58
CA GLU A 787 18.21 -0.90 -33.02
C GLU A 787 16.76 -0.69 -33.51
N PRO A 788 16.56 0.09 -34.60
CA PRO A 788 15.26 0.17 -35.26
C PRO A 788 14.86 -1.20 -35.81
N THR A 789 13.58 -1.53 -35.74
CA THR A 789 13.04 -2.68 -36.46
C THR A 789 13.17 -2.49 -37.98
N PRO A 790 13.16 -3.56 -38.79
CA PRO A 790 13.25 -3.43 -40.25
C PRO A 790 12.19 -2.50 -40.85
N SER A 791 10.97 -2.51 -40.30
CA SER A 791 9.88 -1.61 -40.71
C SER A 791 10.15 -0.15 -40.34
N GLU A 792 10.63 0.11 -39.11
CA GLU A 792 10.98 1.46 -38.66
C GLU A 792 12.14 2.04 -39.48
N GLN A 793 13.19 1.25 -39.70
CA GLN A 793 14.35 1.66 -40.49
C GLN A 793 13.95 1.97 -41.93
N THR A 794 13.12 1.12 -42.55
CA THR A 794 12.65 1.33 -43.92
C THR A 794 11.81 2.60 -44.02
N ALA A 795 10.83 2.77 -43.13
CA ALA A 795 9.95 3.94 -43.15
C ALA A 795 10.70 5.25 -42.89
N ALA A 796 11.63 5.25 -41.93
CA ALA A 796 12.46 6.42 -41.63
C ALA A 796 13.39 6.76 -42.81
N LEU A 797 14.01 5.76 -43.44
CA LEU A 797 14.89 5.97 -44.58
C LEU A 797 14.13 6.51 -45.80
N GLU A 798 12.98 5.93 -46.12
CA GLU A 798 12.12 6.40 -47.21
C GLU A 798 11.67 7.85 -46.98
N TYR A 799 11.35 8.21 -45.72
CA TYR A 799 10.99 9.58 -45.37
C TYR A 799 12.13 10.57 -45.59
N LEU A 800 13.36 10.24 -45.17
CA LEU A 800 14.55 11.07 -45.42
C LEU A 800 14.84 11.22 -46.92
N LEU A 801 14.75 10.12 -47.68
CA LEU A 801 14.96 10.11 -49.13
C LEU A 801 13.89 10.88 -49.90
N GLY A 802 12.66 10.97 -49.36
CA GLY A 802 11.57 11.76 -49.93
C GLY A 802 11.70 13.27 -49.73
N ARG A 803 12.61 13.72 -48.84
CA ARG A 803 12.79 15.14 -48.46
C ARG A 803 14.23 15.61 -48.56
N GLN A 804 14.91 15.24 -49.65
CA GLN A 804 16.33 15.57 -49.86
C GLN A 804 16.59 17.09 -49.86
N ASP A 805 15.63 17.88 -50.34
CA ASP A 805 15.67 19.35 -50.39
C ASP A 805 15.46 20.01 -49.02
N ARG A 806 14.94 19.28 -48.03
CA ARG A 806 14.66 19.75 -46.66
C ARG A 806 15.13 18.73 -45.62
N LEU A 807 16.32 18.18 -45.82
CA LEU A 807 16.83 17.09 -44.99
C LEU A 807 16.92 17.45 -43.50
N ARG A 808 17.21 18.72 -43.20
CA ARG A 808 17.19 19.26 -41.83
C ARG A 808 15.81 19.09 -41.18
N GLU A 809 14.75 19.59 -41.82
CA GLU A 809 13.37 19.45 -41.35
C GLU A 809 12.97 17.96 -41.25
N ALA A 810 13.44 17.11 -42.16
CA ALA A 810 13.15 15.68 -42.13
C ALA A 810 13.73 14.98 -40.89
N TYR A 811 14.95 15.32 -40.47
CA TYR A 811 15.53 14.80 -39.22
C TYR A 811 14.85 15.36 -37.97
N GLU A 812 14.42 16.63 -38.00
CA GLU A 812 13.63 17.26 -36.95
C GLU A 812 12.29 16.53 -36.75
N ASP A 813 11.54 16.28 -37.83
CA ASP A 813 10.25 15.57 -37.80
C ASP A 813 10.41 14.11 -37.35
N LEU A 814 11.44 13.41 -37.83
CA LEU A 814 11.72 12.02 -37.44
C LEU A 814 12.03 11.94 -35.94
N THR A 815 12.90 12.82 -35.44
CA THR A 815 13.28 12.84 -34.02
C THR A 815 12.11 13.25 -33.14
N TRP A 816 11.33 14.26 -33.57
CA TRP A 816 10.10 14.65 -32.90
C TRP A 816 9.12 13.48 -32.78
N SER A 817 8.98 12.66 -33.82
CA SER A 817 8.12 11.47 -33.82
C SER A 817 8.58 10.44 -32.79
N VAL A 818 9.89 10.19 -32.68
CA VAL A 818 10.47 9.28 -31.68
C VAL A 818 10.28 9.83 -30.25
N LEU A 819 10.54 11.12 -30.02
CA LEU A 819 10.39 11.76 -28.70
C LEU A 819 8.92 11.81 -28.21
N ASN A 820 7.95 11.76 -29.12
CA ASN A 820 6.52 11.70 -28.79
C ASN A 820 5.97 10.26 -28.71
N SER A 821 6.81 9.24 -28.93
CA SER A 821 6.40 7.84 -28.83
C SER A 821 6.19 7.42 -27.38
N LYS A 822 5.29 6.44 -27.16
CA LYS A 822 5.11 5.85 -25.82
C LYS A 822 6.38 5.17 -25.32
N GLU A 823 7.14 4.55 -26.21
CA GLU A 823 8.38 3.85 -25.86
C GLU A 823 9.45 4.80 -25.31
N PHE A 824 9.54 6.03 -25.84
CA PHE A 824 10.44 7.06 -25.31
C PHE A 824 9.95 7.59 -23.95
N LEU A 825 8.65 7.93 -23.87
CA LEU A 825 8.05 8.60 -22.70
C LEU A 825 7.93 7.72 -21.46
N PHE A 826 8.08 6.40 -21.61
CA PHE A 826 7.94 5.43 -20.53
C PHE A 826 9.23 4.60 -20.35
N ASN A 827 9.58 4.36 -19.09
CA ASN A 827 10.45 3.27 -18.70
C ASN A 827 9.61 1.99 -18.70
N HIS A 828 9.98 1.00 -19.51
CA HIS A 828 9.20 -0.20 -19.80
C HIS A 828 9.97 -1.47 -19.46
#